data_AF-A0A971QEX2-F1
#
_entry.id   AF-A0A971QEX2-F1
#
_cell.length_a   1.000
_cell.length_b   1.000
_cell.length_c   1.000
_cell.angle_alpha   90.00
_cell.angle_beta   90.00
_cell.angle_gamma   90.00
#
_symmetry.space_group_name_H-M   'P 1'
#
loop_
_entity.id
_entity.type
_entity.pdbx_description
1 polymer ?
#
loop_
_entity_poly.entity_id
_entity_poly.type
_entity_poly.pdbx_seq_one_letter_code
_entity_poly.pdbx_strand_id
1 'polypeptide(L)'
;MGTVKRSCLPSVAILLCGCLLAMFASADARAESGGKAAISTADLAIEGDFAIPEGWPVTLHLPAEAGLPRVSVNGSAATIDFPADILSVLDEATLAHLFGEFSGAFALGSEVSDMRLTCGGQLLSDYLSPVKVDFDVAPAPAAPTLIEGGVGAEQAGLSGLNITIGPSHGRFWNGSGWYWQRSDPCGFGEAVLEDTNSIRLMQYLYQYLVQDGATVHVCRALDESTCCHSTGYAWWKTAAYIWLRNAGLPCSVYANSSGLCSTDTGSVSRSSDDIRSRPLFADYRGSHIYLSHHSNAAEGTGTITYRDSAMAYQAHVANSLTLATKVQAGIVNVVREMYDSTWRDRGIGNSNGGFGEIRIPNRPACLVELAFHDRCDKDALYLIDDWFRSLTTWGEYKGICDYFGRTPTWDKYSGEFVSDTIPATMLAGQSYVVGITFRNRGVLWTSARNYKLGAVDDSDPFAATRQTIEGTTVRPGQTYTFTFTMTAPETPGTYTTDWRMIREGVTWFGPTLTKQVVVEVGGPQPPVVTGQPASATVSEGATATFTVQAAGDEPLFYRWQKDGTNLADGGSVSGATSPTLSIASATVAEEGNYRCVVTSPYGSDTSAAASLVVRGTLITDFEGYSDGVQVMFRQPTYSGSTDEHLQTSPNTSRVVSGSAFGGSKIYQVDWAFLDTDPSRWLRLTTSGTGNLPNPAVDLTRPIRFRIRLNSTGSLRVCLGIRETGTDVPIGENGGTSGTIEWLGAASSTSGAPQGVVISDQGGQWQTLSFDPLADSVLGFTGDGVLAAANNKGTIEHIGLAVVDSAGPFSVDLDVFEQMTPPPSTPPQVAGQPTALLACAGAQASFAVTATGDGILSYQWQKDGSDLSDDDRIFGSDNHTLQIVDVADEDAGHYRCIVSSLGGTDVSSAAALSVQAATVITEHPQSQGIELGATAVLTVAGSGAGTVTYRWQKNEVDLNNGGSISGATTPTLQITNFAPADEGSYRCVVTADCGSVASEAALLDVYTPPPVPGDFDSDRDVDLDDFAFLQSCLSGSGIAPPSPECADADFDTDEDVDAVDLGRLINCFSGADVPGDPACAG
;
A
#
# COMPACT_ATOMS: atom_id res chain seq x y z
N MET A 1 52.37 -36.20 39.48
CA MET A 1 53.59 -35.83 38.72
C MET A 1 53.30 -34.53 37.99
N GLY A 2 54.20 -33.53 38.10
CA GLY A 2 54.23 -32.37 37.20
C GLY A 2 53.69 -31.03 37.74
N THR A 3 54.54 -30.32 38.46
CA THR A 3 54.45 -28.91 38.93
C THR A 3 54.62 -27.85 37.83
N VAL A 4 53.85 -26.75 37.90
CA VAL A 4 54.34 -25.34 37.86
C VAL A 4 53.43 -24.44 38.71
N LYS A 5 54.02 -23.68 39.63
CA LYS A 5 53.43 -22.52 40.36
C LYS A 5 53.77 -21.24 39.59
N ARG A 6 52.84 -20.26 39.52
CA ARG A 6 53.07 -18.83 39.85
C ARG A 6 51.81 -17.97 39.61
N SER A 7 51.34 -17.41 40.73
CA SER A 7 50.72 -16.09 40.98
C SER A 7 50.73 -15.03 39.86
N CYS A 8 49.58 -14.39 39.64
CA CYS A 8 49.29 -12.98 39.95
C CYS A 8 47.84 -12.61 39.56
N LEU A 9 47.12 -11.92 40.45
CA LEU A 9 45.81 -11.30 40.24
C LEU A 9 45.88 -10.17 39.19
N PRO A 10 44.77 -9.83 38.52
CA PRO A 10 44.05 -8.59 38.87
C PRO A 10 42.52 -8.77 38.86
N SER A 11 41.82 -8.26 39.88
CA SER A 11 41.06 -7.00 39.82
C SER A 11 39.98 -6.98 38.73
N VAL A 12 38.72 -7.20 39.13
CA VAL A 12 37.58 -6.50 38.52
C VAL A 12 37.06 -5.52 39.56
N ALA A 13 37.45 -4.27 39.36
CA ALA A 13 36.78 -3.12 39.89
C ALA A 13 35.39 -3.00 39.23
N ILE A 14 34.40 -2.50 39.96
CA ILE A 14 33.79 -1.20 39.64
C ILE A 14 33.24 -0.64 40.96
N LEU A 15 33.97 0.36 41.47
CA LEU A 15 33.38 1.51 42.12
C LEU A 15 32.56 2.24 41.05
N LEU A 16 31.27 2.43 41.27
CA LEU A 16 30.56 3.62 40.79
C LEU A 16 29.70 4.09 41.97
N CYS A 17 30.33 4.90 42.83
CA CYS A 17 29.65 5.77 43.76
C CYS A 17 29.72 7.20 43.18
N GLY A 18 28.59 7.91 43.20
CA GLY A 18 28.44 9.26 42.67
C GLY A 18 27.10 9.42 41.94
N CYS A 19 25.98 9.18 42.63
CA CYS A 19 25.19 10.20 43.34
C CYS A 19 24.41 11.15 42.40
N LEU A 20 23.09 11.16 42.61
CA LEU A 20 22.26 12.33 42.96
C LEU A 20 20.94 12.48 42.15
N LEU A 21 19.89 12.76 42.93
CA LEU A 21 18.50 13.19 42.64
C LEU A 21 17.51 12.09 42.20
N ALA A 22 16.62 11.61 43.07
CA ALA A 22 15.42 12.24 43.69
C ALA A 22 14.22 11.44 43.12
N MET A 23 13.25 10.91 43.85
CA MET A 23 12.31 11.46 44.84
C MET A 23 11.59 10.23 45.45
N PHE A 24 11.53 10.05 46.78
CA PHE A 24 10.38 10.40 47.64
C PHE A 24 9.02 10.68 46.96
N ALA A 25 7.95 10.05 47.51
CA ALA A 25 6.52 10.12 47.14
C ALA A 25 6.11 9.01 46.15
N SER A 26 5.04 8.25 46.29
CA SER A 26 3.81 8.27 47.12
C SER A 26 3.21 6.84 47.01
N ALA A 27 2.29 6.33 47.81
CA ALA A 27 1.33 6.92 48.70
C ALA A 27 0.96 5.89 49.77
N ASP A 28 0.67 6.42 50.95
CA ASP A 28 -0.10 5.77 51.99
C ASP A 28 -1.31 5.00 51.45
N ALA A 29 -1.37 3.71 51.81
CA ALA A 29 -2.61 3.06 52.16
C ALA A 29 -2.34 2.11 53.34
N ARG A 30 -1.81 2.67 54.44
CA ARG A 30 -2.19 2.16 55.76
C ARG A 30 -3.65 2.55 55.96
N ALA A 31 -4.54 1.62 55.64
CA ALA A 31 -5.75 1.51 56.40
C ALA A 31 -5.32 1.15 57.83
N GLU A 32 -5.57 2.09 58.74
CA GLU A 32 -5.47 1.86 60.18
C GLU A 32 -6.42 0.73 60.60
N SER A 33 -5.88 -0.33 61.18
CA SER A 33 -6.58 -1.14 62.17
C SER A 33 -5.57 -1.94 63.00
N GLY A 34 -5.55 -1.71 64.32
CA GLY A 34 -5.10 -2.68 65.34
C GLY A 34 -3.61 -3.02 65.35
N GLY A 35 -2.89 -2.63 66.41
CA GLY A 35 -1.48 -2.98 66.57
C GLY A 35 -1.26 -4.50 66.66
N LYS A 36 -0.52 -5.09 65.72
CA LYS A 36 -0.08 -6.50 65.80
C LYS A 36 0.68 -6.70 67.11
N ALA A 37 0.16 -7.53 68.01
CA ALA A 37 0.83 -7.81 69.27
C ALA A 37 1.95 -8.81 69.01
N ALA A 38 3.18 -8.42 69.34
CA ALA A 38 4.32 -9.32 69.44
C ALA A 38 4.13 -10.19 70.69
N ILE A 39 3.88 -11.48 70.49
CA ILE A 39 3.62 -12.44 71.58
C ILE A 39 4.82 -13.39 71.68
N SER A 40 5.28 -13.67 72.90
CA SER A 40 6.37 -14.62 73.09
C SER A 40 5.92 -16.04 72.78
N THR A 41 6.71 -16.76 71.98
CA THR A 41 6.46 -18.19 71.71
C THR A 41 6.60 -19.07 72.96
N ALA A 42 7.26 -18.58 74.00
CA ALA A 42 7.37 -19.26 75.30
C ALA A 42 6.03 -19.36 76.04
N ASP A 43 5.05 -18.53 75.68
CA ASP A 43 3.73 -18.49 76.33
C ASP A 43 2.68 -19.39 75.62
N LEU A 44 3.04 -20.02 74.49
CA LEU A 44 2.16 -20.94 73.77
C LEU A 44 2.03 -22.28 74.50
N ALA A 45 0.80 -22.78 74.62
CA ALA A 45 0.56 -24.14 75.08
C ALA A 45 0.82 -25.12 73.93
N ILE A 46 1.94 -25.84 73.98
CA ILE A 46 2.36 -26.82 72.97
C ILE A 46 2.25 -28.23 73.56
N GLU A 47 1.56 -29.12 72.86
CA GLU A 47 1.36 -30.51 73.28
C GLU A 47 1.64 -31.50 72.14
N GLY A 48 2.05 -32.71 72.51
CA GLY A 48 2.39 -33.79 71.58
C GLY A 48 3.89 -34.02 71.43
N ASP A 49 4.27 -34.87 70.47
CA ASP A 49 5.65 -35.36 70.29
C ASP A 49 6.54 -34.34 69.53
N PHE A 50 6.47 -33.06 69.88
CA PHE A 50 7.17 -31.98 69.18
C PHE A 50 8.11 -31.22 70.11
N ALA A 51 9.41 -31.20 69.74
CA ALA A 51 10.43 -30.40 70.41
C ALA A 51 10.66 -29.09 69.65
N ILE A 52 10.67 -27.97 70.37
CA ILE A 52 10.95 -26.65 69.78
C ILE A 52 12.40 -26.61 69.26
N PRO A 53 12.65 -26.43 67.95
CA PRO A 53 14.01 -26.42 67.40
C PRO A 53 14.82 -25.17 67.78
N GLU A 54 16.15 -25.29 67.80
CA GLU A 54 17.04 -24.14 68.00
C GLU A 54 16.90 -23.16 66.82
N GLY A 55 16.42 -21.94 67.09
CA GLY A 55 16.13 -20.93 66.06
C GLY A 55 14.64 -20.68 65.79
N TRP A 56 13.73 -21.39 66.48
CA TRP A 56 12.30 -21.03 66.46
C TRP A 56 12.12 -19.55 66.85
N PRO A 57 11.22 -18.80 66.18
CA PRO A 57 11.08 -17.38 66.44
C PRO A 57 10.70 -17.14 67.92
N VAL A 58 11.40 -16.22 68.59
CA VAL A 58 11.14 -15.87 70.01
C VAL A 58 9.80 -15.13 70.16
N THR A 59 9.24 -14.66 69.05
CA THR A 59 8.04 -13.84 68.99
C THR A 59 7.23 -14.17 67.74
N LEU A 60 5.91 -14.38 67.90
CA LEU A 60 4.93 -14.45 66.81
C LEU A 60 4.09 -13.17 66.79
N HIS A 61 3.61 -12.80 65.61
CA HIS A 61 2.77 -11.62 65.42
C HIS A 61 1.33 -12.07 65.18
N LEU A 62 0.52 -12.06 66.23
CA LEU A 62 -0.91 -12.37 66.13
C LEU A 62 -1.73 -11.06 66.10
N PRO A 63 -2.99 -11.10 65.61
CA PRO A 63 -3.93 -10.00 65.76
C PRO A 63 -4.05 -9.59 67.23
N ALA A 64 -4.16 -8.28 67.52
CA ALA A 64 -4.11 -7.75 68.88
C ALA A 64 -5.24 -8.31 69.78
N GLU A 65 -6.36 -8.64 69.15
CA GLU A 65 -7.60 -9.07 69.75
C GLU A 65 -7.72 -10.60 69.84
N ALA A 66 -6.76 -11.36 69.27
CA ALA A 66 -6.76 -12.81 69.28
C ALA A 66 -6.12 -13.37 70.56
N GLY A 67 -6.80 -14.29 71.23
CA GLY A 67 -6.22 -15.03 72.35
C GLY A 67 -5.12 -16.02 71.91
N LEU A 68 -4.31 -16.48 72.86
CA LEU A 68 -3.20 -17.42 72.58
C LEU A 68 -3.74 -18.76 72.05
N PRO A 69 -3.29 -19.23 70.87
CA PRO A 69 -3.71 -20.52 70.35
C PRO A 69 -2.99 -21.66 71.07
N ARG A 70 -3.62 -22.83 71.07
CA ARG A 70 -3.00 -24.09 71.50
C ARG A 70 -2.44 -24.81 70.29
N VAL A 71 -1.19 -25.26 70.38
CA VAL A 71 -0.52 -25.99 69.32
C VAL A 71 -0.46 -27.46 69.71
N SER A 72 -0.92 -28.33 68.82
CA SER A 72 -0.85 -29.78 69.01
C SER A 72 -0.22 -30.43 67.79
N VAL A 73 0.84 -31.21 68.00
CA VAL A 73 1.56 -31.89 66.92
C VAL A 73 1.52 -33.40 67.13
N ASN A 74 1.06 -34.14 66.12
CA ASN A 74 1.00 -35.59 66.14
C ASN A 74 1.54 -36.14 64.82
N GLY A 75 2.70 -36.80 64.87
CA GLY A 75 3.46 -37.18 63.69
C GLY A 75 3.81 -35.94 62.85
N SER A 76 3.54 -35.97 61.55
CA SER A 76 3.83 -34.86 60.64
C SER A 76 2.71 -33.82 60.51
N ALA A 77 1.70 -33.88 61.38
CA ALA A 77 0.55 -32.98 61.33
C ALA A 77 0.50 -32.07 62.57
N ALA A 78 0.47 -30.76 62.34
CA ALA A 78 0.26 -29.74 63.37
C ALA A 78 -1.16 -29.16 63.29
N THR A 79 -1.80 -28.99 64.44
CA THR A 79 -3.06 -28.27 64.59
C THR A 79 -2.85 -27.08 65.53
N ILE A 80 -3.22 -25.90 65.08
CA ILE A 80 -3.14 -24.63 65.82
C ILE A 80 -4.57 -24.19 66.06
N ASP A 81 -5.05 -24.44 67.28
CA ASP A 81 -6.43 -24.20 67.67
C ASP A 81 -6.54 -22.86 68.41
N PHE A 82 -7.21 -21.90 67.77
CA PHE A 82 -7.42 -20.57 68.29
C PHE A 82 -8.69 -20.50 69.15
N PRO A 83 -8.69 -19.68 70.21
CA PRO A 83 -9.91 -19.34 70.92
C PRO A 83 -10.89 -18.56 70.02
N ALA A 84 -12.17 -18.57 70.39
CA ALA A 84 -13.27 -18.03 69.57
C ALA A 84 -13.22 -16.51 69.32
N ASP A 85 -12.40 -15.78 70.09
CA ASP A 85 -12.15 -14.36 69.87
C ASP A 85 -11.47 -14.08 68.52
N ILE A 86 -10.73 -15.05 67.96
CA ILE A 86 -10.11 -14.93 66.63
C ILE A 86 -11.15 -14.64 65.54
N LEU A 87 -12.36 -15.18 65.69
CA LEU A 87 -13.42 -15.07 64.69
C LEU A 87 -13.88 -13.62 64.50
N SER A 88 -13.71 -12.75 65.51
CA SER A 88 -14.12 -11.35 65.46
C SER A 88 -13.24 -10.49 64.54
N VAL A 89 -12.02 -10.94 64.28
CA VAL A 89 -11.05 -10.30 63.40
C VAL A 89 -10.70 -11.17 62.19
N LEU A 90 -11.38 -12.30 62.03
CA LEU A 90 -11.08 -13.28 61.00
C LEU A 90 -11.64 -12.85 59.64
N ASP A 91 -10.74 -12.37 58.79
CA ASP A 91 -10.93 -12.17 57.36
C ASP A 91 -9.86 -12.93 56.57
N GLU A 92 -9.94 -12.92 55.24
CA GLU A 92 -8.97 -13.65 54.39
C GLU A 92 -7.53 -13.20 54.62
N ALA A 93 -7.30 -11.90 54.84
CA ALA A 93 -5.98 -11.33 55.09
C ALA A 93 -5.41 -11.80 56.44
N THR A 94 -6.26 -11.87 57.46
CA THR A 94 -5.91 -12.34 58.79
C THR A 94 -5.64 -13.84 58.77
N LEU A 95 -6.46 -14.63 58.09
CA LEU A 95 -6.23 -16.07 57.93
C LEU A 95 -4.89 -16.36 57.23
N ALA A 96 -4.60 -15.64 56.15
CA ALA A 96 -3.34 -15.76 55.42
C ALA A 96 -2.12 -15.35 56.28
N HIS A 97 -2.25 -14.25 57.04
CA HIS A 97 -1.20 -13.80 57.96
C HIS A 97 -0.90 -14.83 59.05
N LEU A 98 -1.93 -15.40 59.68
CA LEU A 98 -1.77 -16.45 60.69
C LEU A 98 -1.12 -17.71 60.12
N PHE A 99 -1.54 -18.15 58.93
CA PHE A 99 -0.92 -19.30 58.27
C PHE A 99 0.56 -19.02 57.98
N GLY A 100 0.91 -17.81 57.55
CA GLY A 100 2.30 -17.40 57.32
C GLY A 100 3.18 -17.45 58.58
N GLU A 101 2.68 -16.94 59.71
CA GLU A 101 3.43 -16.93 60.98
C GLU A 101 3.72 -18.36 61.47
N PHE A 102 2.72 -19.24 61.47
CA PHE A 102 2.91 -20.61 61.96
C PHE A 102 3.66 -21.49 60.96
N SER A 103 3.38 -21.40 59.66
CA SER A 103 4.13 -22.17 58.67
C SER A 103 5.61 -21.76 58.61
N GLY A 104 5.92 -20.47 58.75
CA GLY A 104 7.29 -19.97 58.87
C GLY A 104 8.01 -20.48 60.12
N ALA A 105 7.31 -20.55 61.25
CA ALA A 105 7.85 -21.16 62.47
C ALA A 105 8.11 -22.66 62.28
N PHE A 106 7.16 -23.42 61.72
CA PHE A 106 7.35 -24.86 61.49
C PHE A 106 8.36 -25.18 60.38
N ALA A 107 8.59 -24.29 59.41
CA ALA A 107 9.61 -24.49 58.37
C ALA A 107 11.04 -24.59 58.92
N LEU A 108 11.28 -24.14 60.16
CA LEU A 108 12.57 -24.26 60.85
C LEU A 108 12.75 -25.62 61.57
N GLY A 109 11.71 -26.47 61.64
CA GLY A 109 11.76 -27.84 62.16
C GLY A 109 11.27 -28.84 61.11
N SER A 110 12.09 -29.83 60.76
CA SER A 110 11.88 -30.69 59.58
C SER A 110 10.76 -31.74 59.67
N GLU A 111 9.88 -31.68 60.67
CA GLU A 111 8.99 -32.81 61.02
C GLU A 111 7.50 -32.58 60.68
N VAL A 112 7.06 -31.34 60.47
CA VAL A 112 5.64 -31.01 60.18
C VAL A 112 5.43 -30.72 58.69
N SER A 113 4.58 -31.52 58.04
CA SER A 113 4.23 -31.42 56.61
C SER A 113 2.74 -31.16 56.33
N ASP A 114 1.88 -31.27 57.34
CA ASP A 114 0.45 -30.91 57.29
C ASP A 114 0.15 -29.93 58.45
N MET A 115 -0.55 -28.82 58.17
CA MET A 115 -0.85 -27.80 59.17
C MET A 115 -2.30 -27.34 59.07
N ARG A 116 -3.00 -27.27 60.20
CA ARG A 116 -4.40 -26.82 60.28
C ARG A 116 -4.54 -25.71 61.30
N LEU A 117 -5.19 -24.61 60.90
CA LEU A 117 -5.62 -23.55 61.79
C LEU A 117 -7.10 -23.77 62.08
N THR A 118 -7.46 -23.96 63.35
CA THR A 118 -8.83 -24.28 63.76
C THR A 118 -9.34 -23.29 64.81
N CYS A 119 -10.66 -23.25 64.99
CA CYS A 119 -11.33 -22.68 66.15
C CYS A 119 -12.54 -23.56 66.49
N GLY A 120 -12.63 -24.04 67.73
CA GLY A 120 -13.72 -24.91 68.16
C GLY A 120 -13.80 -26.24 67.40
N GLY A 121 -12.66 -26.73 66.88
CA GLY A 121 -12.57 -27.97 66.11
C GLY A 121 -12.96 -27.87 64.63
N GLN A 122 -13.34 -26.69 64.14
CA GLN A 122 -13.56 -26.41 62.71
C GLN A 122 -12.39 -25.59 62.13
N LEU A 123 -12.15 -25.64 60.82
CA LEU A 123 -11.07 -24.85 60.22
C LEU A 123 -11.42 -23.37 60.27
N LEU A 124 -10.44 -22.49 60.49
CA LEU A 124 -10.68 -21.05 60.44
C LEU A 124 -11.24 -20.60 59.09
N SER A 125 -10.83 -21.24 57.99
CA SER A 125 -11.40 -20.99 56.66
C SER A 125 -12.92 -21.19 56.60
N ASP A 126 -13.49 -22.06 57.43
CA ASP A 126 -14.92 -22.38 57.43
C ASP A 126 -15.77 -21.26 58.05
N TYR A 127 -15.14 -20.35 58.78
CA TYR A 127 -15.78 -19.20 59.42
C TYR A 127 -15.70 -17.92 58.57
N LEU A 128 -14.92 -17.93 57.49
CA LEU A 128 -14.90 -16.81 56.55
C LEU A 128 -16.24 -16.74 55.82
N SER A 129 -16.83 -15.55 55.79
CA SER A 129 -18.06 -15.32 55.01
C SER A 129 -17.78 -15.68 53.55
N PRO A 130 -18.60 -16.51 52.88
CA PRO A 130 -18.41 -16.82 51.47
C PRO A 130 -18.41 -15.51 50.69
N VAL A 131 -17.28 -15.14 50.11
CA VAL A 131 -17.19 -13.95 49.27
C VAL A 131 -17.99 -14.23 48.00
N LYS A 132 -19.23 -13.71 47.97
CA LYS A 132 -20.03 -13.62 46.75
C LYS A 132 -19.41 -12.54 45.87
N VAL A 133 -18.79 -12.95 44.77
CA VAL A 133 -18.51 -12.05 43.65
C VAL A 133 -19.50 -12.37 42.53
N ASP A 134 -20.16 -11.33 42.06
CA ASP A 134 -21.16 -11.36 41.02
C ASP A 134 -20.51 -11.73 39.67
N PHE A 135 -20.91 -12.86 39.10
CA PHE A 135 -20.68 -13.21 37.71
C PHE A 135 -22.07 -13.27 37.07
N ASP A 136 -22.46 -12.20 36.39
CA ASP A 136 -23.85 -11.95 36.01
C ASP A 136 -24.34 -12.78 34.80
N VAL A 137 -23.94 -14.06 34.72
CA VAL A 137 -24.78 -15.15 34.18
C VAL A 137 -24.49 -16.52 34.83
N ALA A 138 -23.79 -16.59 35.97
CA ALA A 138 -23.68 -17.83 36.72
C ALA A 138 -24.82 -17.85 37.76
N PRO A 139 -25.78 -18.78 37.70
CA PRO A 139 -26.76 -18.91 38.78
C PRO A 139 -26.01 -19.07 40.10
N ALA A 140 -26.52 -18.41 41.15
CA ALA A 140 -25.95 -18.45 42.48
C ALA A 140 -25.60 -19.91 42.87
N PRO A 141 -24.47 -20.17 43.57
CA PRO A 141 -24.17 -21.50 44.08
C PRO A 141 -25.42 -22.01 44.79
N ALA A 142 -26.05 -23.04 44.23
CA ALA A 142 -27.15 -23.67 44.92
C ALA A 142 -26.59 -24.16 46.25
N ALA A 143 -27.31 -23.89 47.36
CA ALA A 143 -26.97 -24.52 48.63
C ALA A 143 -26.75 -26.01 48.36
N PRO A 144 -25.69 -26.65 48.90
CA PRO A 144 -25.41 -28.06 48.66
C PRO A 144 -26.65 -28.86 49.02
N THR A 145 -27.41 -29.24 47.99
CA THR A 145 -28.59 -30.04 48.18
C THR A 145 -28.04 -31.44 48.41
N LEU A 146 -28.44 -32.10 49.50
CA LEU A 146 -28.21 -33.54 49.62
C LEU A 146 -28.83 -34.20 48.37
N ILE A 147 -27.98 -34.61 47.45
CA ILE A 147 -28.41 -35.43 46.32
C ILE A 147 -28.18 -36.86 46.76
N GLU A 148 -29.28 -37.58 47.02
CA GLU A 148 -29.26 -39.03 47.11
C GLU A 148 -28.71 -39.56 45.78
N GLY A 149 -27.41 -39.84 45.76
CA GLY A 149 -26.75 -40.48 44.64
C GLY A 149 -27.27 -41.91 44.49
N GLY A 150 -27.56 -42.31 43.26
CA GLY A 150 -28.19 -43.59 42.96
C GLY A 150 -28.97 -43.55 41.67
N VAL A 151 -29.40 -44.73 41.21
CA VAL A 151 -30.19 -44.91 39.98
C VAL A 151 -31.56 -44.24 40.18
N GLY A 152 -31.79 -43.12 39.50
CA GLY A 152 -33.08 -42.42 39.46
C GLY A 152 -34.10 -43.11 38.55
N ALA A 153 -35.27 -42.51 38.37
CA ALA A 153 -36.28 -43.01 37.43
C ALA A 153 -35.77 -42.94 35.97
N GLU A 154 -36.14 -43.93 35.15
CA GLU A 154 -35.77 -43.98 33.73
C GLU A 154 -36.20 -42.70 33.00
N GLN A 155 -35.20 -41.93 32.56
CA GLN A 155 -35.38 -40.69 31.81
C GLN A 155 -34.34 -40.59 30.70
N ALA A 156 -34.74 -40.13 29.51
CA ALA A 156 -33.79 -39.83 28.44
C ALA A 156 -33.04 -38.52 28.70
N GLY A 157 -31.74 -38.54 28.46
CA GLY A 157 -30.87 -37.38 28.47
C GLY A 157 -30.47 -36.84 29.85
N LEU A 158 -29.54 -35.91 29.89
CA LEU A 158 -28.94 -35.36 31.10
C LEU A 158 -29.43 -33.95 31.48
N SER A 159 -30.53 -33.49 30.86
CA SER A 159 -31.13 -32.18 31.18
C SER A 159 -31.38 -32.00 32.68
N GLY A 160 -31.02 -30.81 33.19
CA GLY A 160 -31.14 -30.43 34.59
C GLY A 160 -30.00 -30.93 35.50
N LEU A 161 -29.07 -31.75 34.99
CA LEU A 161 -27.90 -32.19 35.75
C LEU A 161 -26.73 -31.24 35.54
N ASN A 162 -26.05 -30.95 36.64
CA ASN A 162 -24.82 -30.17 36.70
C ASN A 162 -23.66 -31.12 37.00
N ILE A 163 -22.66 -31.21 36.13
CA ILE A 163 -21.57 -32.20 36.19
C ILE A 163 -20.23 -31.49 36.07
N THR A 164 -19.28 -31.79 36.96
CA THR A 164 -17.89 -31.32 36.80
C THR A 164 -17.02 -32.45 36.27
N ILE A 165 -16.27 -32.16 35.21
CA ILE A 165 -15.24 -33.04 34.70
C ILE A 165 -13.88 -32.38 34.87
N GLY A 166 -12.92 -33.16 35.36
CA GLY A 166 -11.56 -32.74 35.64
C GLY A 166 -10.59 -33.50 34.75
N PRO A 167 -9.94 -32.87 33.76
CA PRO A 167 -8.76 -33.45 33.14
C PRO A 167 -7.68 -33.69 34.23
N SER A 168 -6.65 -34.45 33.87
CA SER A 168 -5.51 -34.73 34.74
C SER A 168 -4.69 -33.46 35.03
N HIS A 169 -3.46 -33.64 35.44
CA HIS A 169 -2.51 -32.59 35.77
C HIS A 169 -2.24 -31.63 34.61
N GLY A 170 -1.77 -30.42 34.90
CA GLY A 170 -1.22 -29.50 33.91
C GLY A 170 0.15 -29.01 34.33
N ARG A 171 0.75 -28.08 33.55
CA ARG A 171 2.02 -27.47 33.97
C ARG A 171 1.83 -26.71 35.27
N PHE A 172 2.61 -27.08 36.27
CA PHE A 172 2.64 -26.41 37.57
C PHE A 172 4.02 -25.84 37.83
N TRP A 173 4.06 -24.78 38.63
CA TRP A 173 5.29 -24.21 39.16
C TRP A 173 5.74 -24.96 40.42
N ASN A 174 6.97 -25.48 40.43
CA ASN A 174 7.50 -26.23 41.57
C ASN A 174 8.40 -25.40 42.51
N GLY A 175 8.58 -24.10 42.23
CA GLY A 175 9.48 -23.21 42.96
C GLY A 175 10.71 -22.78 42.16
N SER A 176 11.15 -23.57 41.17
CA SER A 176 12.32 -23.27 40.33
C SER A 176 12.03 -23.24 38.82
N GLY A 177 10.86 -23.72 38.40
CA GLY A 177 10.49 -23.81 36.99
C GLY A 177 9.09 -24.38 36.76
N TRP A 178 8.70 -24.44 35.48
CA TRP A 178 7.43 -25.02 35.01
C TRP A 178 7.61 -26.47 34.60
N TYR A 179 6.90 -27.38 35.27
CA TYR A 179 7.05 -28.83 35.07
C TYR A 179 5.71 -29.48 34.74
N TRP A 180 5.77 -30.53 33.93
CA TRP A 180 4.71 -31.52 33.83
C TRP A 180 4.77 -32.44 35.04
N GLN A 181 3.62 -32.88 35.53
CA GLN A 181 3.59 -33.73 36.72
C GLN A 181 3.93 -35.18 36.42
N ARG A 182 3.71 -35.61 35.18
CA ARG A 182 4.08 -36.96 34.72
C ARG A 182 5.12 -36.90 33.62
N SER A 183 5.93 -37.96 33.55
CA SER A 183 6.88 -38.16 32.45
C SER A 183 6.18 -38.71 31.21
N ASP A 184 6.79 -38.53 30.05
CA ASP A 184 6.45 -39.25 28.81
C ASP A 184 7.37 -40.47 28.66
N PRO A 185 6.95 -41.68 29.10
CA PRO A 185 7.80 -42.87 29.07
C PRO A 185 8.04 -43.39 27.65
N CYS A 186 7.24 -42.97 26.67
CA CYS A 186 7.27 -43.49 25.30
C CYS A 186 7.89 -42.54 24.27
N GLY A 187 8.20 -41.31 24.66
CA GLY A 187 8.89 -40.34 23.80
C GLY A 187 8.02 -39.77 22.68
N PHE A 188 6.69 -39.86 22.76
CA PHE A 188 5.77 -39.26 21.78
C PHE A 188 5.43 -37.79 22.10
N GLY A 189 6.07 -37.21 23.12
CA GLY A 189 5.90 -35.83 23.56
C GLY A 189 4.50 -35.54 24.09
N GLU A 190 4.04 -34.31 23.87
CA GLU A 190 2.72 -33.83 24.29
C GLU A 190 1.54 -34.59 23.62
N ALA A 191 1.80 -35.50 22.69
CA ALA A 191 0.76 -36.32 22.05
C ALA A 191 0.17 -37.38 23.00
N VAL A 192 1.03 -38.00 23.82
CA VAL A 192 0.67 -39.09 24.75
C VAL A 192 0.79 -38.69 26.22
N LEU A 193 1.52 -37.61 26.51
CA LEU A 193 1.71 -37.12 27.86
C LEU A 193 0.36 -36.95 28.56
N GLU A 194 0.19 -37.60 29.71
CA GLU A 194 -1.06 -37.61 30.46
C GLU A 194 -1.66 -36.21 30.66
N ASP A 195 -0.82 -35.24 31.03
CA ASP A 195 -1.19 -33.86 31.34
C ASP A 195 -1.86 -33.11 30.17
N THR A 196 -1.52 -33.47 28.93
CA THR A 196 -2.04 -32.88 27.69
C THR A 196 -3.07 -33.77 27.01
N ASN A 197 -2.93 -35.09 27.13
CA ASN A 197 -3.82 -36.07 26.53
C ASN A 197 -5.19 -36.14 27.23
N SER A 198 -5.23 -35.94 28.56
CA SER A 198 -6.50 -35.94 29.31
C SER A 198 -7.45 -34.84 28.89
N ILE A 199 -6.93 -33.66 28.49
CA ILE A 199 -7.76 -32.58 27.95
C ILE A 199 -8.44 -33.00 26.65
N ARG A 200 -7.73 -33.68 25.76
CA ARG A 200 -8.27 -34.17 24.48
C ARG A 200 -9.37 -35.22 24.68
N LEU A 201 -9.24 -36.06 25.70
CA LEU A 201 -10.30 -36.97 26.13
C LEU A 201 -11.51 -36.19 26.67
N MET A 202 -11.27 -35.26 27.59
CA MET A 202 -12.33 -34.44 28.18
C MET A 202 -13.07 -33.56 27.17
N GLN A 203 -12.45 -33.15 26.05
CA GLN A 203 -13.15 -32.45 24.96
C GLN A 203 -14.33 -33.30 24.42
N TYR A 204 -14.13 -34.60 24.23
CA TYR A 204 -15.20 -35.51 23.78
C TYR A 204 -16.26 -35.71 24.86
N LEU A 205 -15.86 -36.00 26.10
CA LEU A 205 -16.80 -36.18 27.21
C LEU A 205 -17.65 -34.92 27.44
N TYR A 206 -17.02 -33.74 27.45
CA TYR A 206 -17.70 -32.45 27.56
C TYR A 206 -18.81 -32.34 26.51
N GLN A 207 -18.46 -32.65 25.25
CA GLN A 207 -19.39 -32.54 24.15
C GLN A 207 -20.58 -33.51 24.29
N TYR A 208 -20.35 -34.78 24.68
CA TYR A 208 -21.43 -35.74 24.90
C TYR A 208 -22.39 -35.34 26.02
N LEU A 209 -21.85 -34.82 27.12
CA LEU A 209 -22.64 -34.39 28.27
C LEU A 209 -23.48 -33.14 27.92
N VAL A 210 -22.87 -32.12 27.32
CA VAL A 210 -23.55 -30.87 26.95
C VAL A 210 -24.61 -31.11 25.88
N GLN A 211 -24.31 -31.90 24.86
CA GLN A 211 -25.27 -32.16 23.78
C GLN A 211 -26.48 -33.00 24.23
N ASP A 212 -26.36 -33.68 25.37
CA ASP A 212 -27.43 -34.42 26.03
C ASP A 212 -28.13 -33.62 27.13
N GLY A 213 -27.80 -32.33 27.26
CA GLY A 213 -28.50 -31.36 28.11
C GLY A 213 -27.89 -31.13 29.49
N ALA A 214 -26.76 -31.75 29.84
CA ALA A 214 -26.09 -31.45 31.10
C ALA A 214 -25.48 -30.04 31.08
N THR A 215 -25.48 -29.37 32.23
CA THR A 215 -24.59 -28.23 32.48
C THR A 215 -23.24 -28.79 32.91
N VAL A 216 -22.18 -28.53 32.15
CA VAL A 216 -20.86 -29.11 32.39
C VAL A 216 -19.86 -28.04 32.78
N HIS A 217 -19.14 -28.25 33.88
CA HIS A 217 -18.05 -27.38 34.33
C HIS A 217 -16.71 -28.06 34.19
N VAL A 218 -15.71 -27.29 33.76
CA VAL A 218 -14.34 -27.74 33.56
C VAL A 218 -13.39 -26.90 34.42
N CYS A 219 -12.48 -27.57 35.12
CA CYS A 219 -11.52 -26.91 36.02
C CYS A 219 -10.23 -26.47 35.31
N ARG A 220 -10.13 -26.66 33.99
CA ARG A 220 -9.03 -26.25 33.10
C ARG A 220 -9.60 -25.91 31.73
N ALA A 221 -8.91 -25.07 30.96
CA ALA A 221 -9.29 -24.79 29.57
C ALA A 221 -9.15 -26.06 28.71
N LEU A 222 -10.23 -26.46 28.03
CA LEU A 222 -10.21 -27.61 27.12
C LEU A 222 -9.88 -27.24 25.68
N ASP A 223 -10.06 -25.97 25.30
CA ASP A 223 -9.80 -25.49 23.94
C ASP A 223 -8.29 -25.28 23.72
N GLU A 224 -7.71 -26.12 22.88
CA GLU A 224 -6.27 -26.09 22.55
C GLU A 224 -5.85 -24.83 21.78
N SER A 225 -6.81 -24.05 21.25
CA SER A 225 -6.55 -22.75 20.61
C SER A 225 -6.43 -21.60 21.61
N THR A 226 -6.84 -21.79 22.87
CA THR A 226 -6.80 -20.72 23.88
C THR A 226 -5.36 -20.41 24.30
N CYS A 227 -4.86 -19.27 23.83
CA CYS A 227 -3.53 -18.72 24.09
C CYS A 227 -3.64 -17.42 24.94
N CYS A 228 -2.63 -16.82 25.57
CA CYS A 228 -1.46 -17.35 26.26
C CYS A 228 -1.54 -16.87 27.72
N HIS A 229 -1.09 -17.68 28.67
CA HIS A 229 -0.82 -17.26 30.04
C HIS A 229 0.41 -16.32 30.08
N SER A 230 0.51 -15.48 31.12
CA SER A 230 1.61 -14.53 31.35
C SER A 230 3.01 -15.18 31.38
N THR A 231 3.07 -16.49 31.54
CA THR A 231 4.32 -17.29 31.52
C THR A 231 4.74 -17.73 30.12
N GLY A 232 4.00 -17.35 29.06
CA GLY A 232 4.29 -17.72 27.67
C GLY A 232 3.75 -19.09 27.22
N TYR A 233 2.96 -19.78 28.05
CA TYR A 233 2.33 -21.07 27.71
C TYR A 233 0.85 -20.89 27.38
N ALA A 234 0.28 -21.77 26.54
CA ALA A 234 -1.15 -21.77 26.26
C ALA A 234 -1.97 -22.14 27.51
N TRP A 235 -3.17 -21.58 27.64
CA TRP A 235 -4.00 -21.73 28.84
C TRP A 235 -4.40 -23.17 29.12
N TRP A 236 -4.70 -23.95 28.08
CA TRP A 236 -5.01 -25.37 28.21
C TRP A 236 -3.85 -26.18 28.79
N LYS A 237 -2.60 -25.72 28.65
CA LYS A 237 -1.42 -26.40 29.23
C LYS A 237 -1.24 -26.12 30.72
N THR A 238 -1.92 -25.13 31.28
CA THR A 238 -1.75 -24.74 32.69
C THR A 238 -2.49 -25.67 33.65
N ALA A 239 -1.93 -25.87 34.85
CA ALA A 239 -2.56 -26.57 35.96
C ALA A 239 -3.88 -25.89 36.41
N ALA A 240 -4.77 -26.68 37.02
CA ALA A 240 -6.11 -26.23 37.42
C ALA A 240 -6.08 -25.05 38.39
N TYR A 241 -5.17 -25.04 39.37
CA TYR A 241 -5.09 -23.94 40.33
C TYR A 241 -4.80 -22.59 39.65
N ILE A 242 -4.02 -22.58 38.57
CA ILE A 242 -3.66 -21.35 37.86
C ILE A 242 -4.84 -20.87 37.04
N TRP A 243 -5.48 -21.80 36.32
CA TRP A 243 -6.68 -21.51 35.54
C TRP A 243 -7.79 -20.95 36.42
N LEU A 244 -8.06 -21.59 37.55
CA LEU A 244 -9.12 -21.19 38.47
C LEU A 244 -8.80 -19.88 39.19
N ARG A 245 -7.55 -19.64 39.58
CA ARG A 245 -7.09 -18.33 40.07
C ARG A 245 -7.37 -17.24 39.05
N ASN A 246 -6.98 -17.45 37.79
CA ASN A 246 -7.19 -16.47 36.75
C ASN A 246 -8.67 -16.30 36.37
N ALA A 247 -9.47 -17.34 36.56
CA ALA A 247 -10.93 -17.26 36.45
C ALA A 247 -11.58 -16.54 37.65
N GLY A 248 -10.79 -16.01 38.59
CA GLY A 248 -11.26 -15.19 39.71
C GLY A 248 -11.92 -15.98 40.84
N LEU A 249 -11.63 -17.28 40.97
CA LEU A 249 -12.19 -18.07 42.06
C LEU A 249 -11.53 -17.73 43.40
N PRO A 250 -12.21 -17.99 44.54
CA PRO A 250 -11.62 -17.79 45.85
C PRO A 250 -10.34 -18.61 46.07
N CYS A 251 -9.41 -18.06 46.84
CA CYS A 251 -8.15 -18.72 47.19
C CYS A 251 -8.35 -20.07 47.89
N SER A 252 -9.44 -20.20 48.66
CA SER A 252 -9.85 -21.47 49.29
C SER A 252 -10.17 -22.59 48.30
N VAL A 253 -10.43 -22.27 47.02
CA VAL A 253 -10.65 -23.24 45.94
C VAL A 253 -9.34 -23.57 45.23
N TYR A 254 -8.58 -22.56 44.79
CA TYR A 254 -7.42 -22.81 43.93
C TYR A 254 -6.11 -23.04 44.70
N ALA A 255 -5.91 -22.44 45.88
CA ALA A 255 -4.69 -22.58 46.68
C ALA A 255 -5.00 -23.13 48.08
N ASN A 256 -5.93 -24.09 48.14
CA ASN A 256 -6.41 -24.69 49.39
C ASN A 256 -5.31 -25.35 50.24
N SER A 257 -4.28 -25.91 49.59
CA SER A 257 -3.23 -26.63 50.30
C SER A 257 -2.10 -25.71 50.74
N SER A 258 -1.77 -24.69 49.94
CA SER A 258 -0.63 -23.80 50.21
C SER A 258 -1.02 -22.48 50.88
N GLY A 259 -2.27 -22.03 50.76
CA GLY A 259 -2.72 -20.70 51.18
C GLY A 259 -2.12 -19.54 50.37
N LEU A 260 -1.37 -19.83 49.30
CA LEU A 260 -0.66 -18.83 48.52
C LEU A 260 -1.56 -18.22 47.44
N CYS A 261 -2.32 -17.20 47.85
CA CYS A 261 -3.31 -16.52 47.00
C CYS A 261 -2.69 -15.62 45.92
N SER A 262 -1.43 -15.21 46.07
CA SER A 262 -0.71 -14.28 45.20
C SER A 262 0.27 -14.98 44.23
N THR A 263 1.27 -14.22 43.74
CA THR A 263 2.21 -14.53 42.64
C THR A 263 2.90 -15.90 42.72
N ASP A 264 3.44 -16.33 41.58
CA ASP A 264 4.09 -17.64 41.40
C ASP A 264 5.49 -17.73 42.08
N THR A 265 5.86 -16.79 42.94
CA THR A 265 7.19 -16.67 43.55
C THR A 265 7.16 -16.98 45.05
N GLY A 266 7.93 -17.97 45.52
CA GLY A 266 8.42 -17.99 46.90
C GLY A 266 8.26 -19.22 47.80
N SER A 267 7.54 -20.32 47.46
CA SER A 267 7.63 -21.59 48.24
C SER A 267 6.96 -22.81 47.57
N VAL A 268 7.33 -23.99 48.08
CA VAL A 268 7.06 -25.42 47.76
C VAL A 268 5.81 -25.82 46.93
N SER A 269 6.05 -26.73 45.98
CA SER A 269 5.15 -27.76 45.44
C SER A 269 3.64 -27.41 45.29
N ARG A 270 3.30 -26.50 44.35
CA ARG A 270 1.92 -26.22 43.90
C ARG A 270 1.17 -27.43 43.28
N SER A 271 1.78 -28.62 43.26
CA SER A 271 1.15 -29.86 42.82
C SER A 271 -0.05 -30.24 43.69
N SER A 272 0.02 -30.00 45.01
CA SER A 272 -1.12 -30.30 45.89
C SER A 272 -2.29 -29.34 45.66
N ASP A 273 -2.01 -28.08 45.31
CA ASP A 273 -3.04 -27.11 44.91
C ASP A 273 -3.70 -27.53 43.58
N ASP A 274 -2.93 -27.97 42.58
CA ASP A 274 -3.47 -28.53 41.34
C ASP A 274 -4.40 -29.74 41.59
N ILE A 275 -3.94 -30.68 42.42
CA ILE A 275 -4.70 -31.89 42.75
C ILE A 275 -6.02 -31.57 43.45
N ARG A 276 -5.99 -30.70 44.46
CA ARG A 276 -7.15 -30.44 45.33
C ARG A 276 -8.11 -29.39 44.76
N SER A 277 -7.64 -28.48 43.91
CA SER A 277 -8.49 -27.42 43.34
C SER A 277 -9.58 -27.94 42.40
N ARG A 278 -9.36 -29.05 41.70
CA ARG A 278 -10.33 -29.66 40.77
C ARG A 278 -11.60 -30.19 41.47
N PRO A 279 -11.51 -31.04 42.52
CA PRO A 279 -12.68 -31.44 43.28
C PRO A 279 -13.34 -30.27 44.04
N LEU A 280 -12.55 -29.34 44.58
CA LEU A 280 -13.09 -28.15 45.27
C LEU A 280 -13.81 -27.20 44.30
N PHE A 281 -13.36 -27.12 43.05
CA PHE A 281 -14.08 -26.41 42.00
C PHE A 281 -15.43 -27.05 41.70
N ALA A 282 -15.50 -28.38 41.72
CA ALA A 282 -16.79 -29.04 41.64
C ALA A 282 -17.68 -28.54 42.79
N ASP A 283 -17.19 -28.64 44.03
CA ASP A 283 -17.88 -28.14 45.23
C ASP A 283 -18.44 -26.73 45.06
N TYR A 284 -17.58 -25.81 44.65
CA TYR A 284 -17.93 -24.42 44.35
C TYR A 284 -19.05 -24.28 43.31
N ARG A 285 -19.07 -25.15 42.30
CA ARG A 285 -20.08 -25.15 41.22
C ARG A 285 -21.38 -25.86 41.59
N GLY A 286 -21.50 -26.47 42.77
CA GLY A 286 -22.73 -27.17 43.17
C GLY A 286 -23.12 -28.35 42.27
N SER A 287 -22.17 -28.90 41.51
CA SER A 287 -22.37 -30.08 40.65
C SER A 287 -22.83 -31.33 41.42
N HIS A 288 -23.54 -32.20 40.71
CA HIS A 288 -24.11 -33.44 41.21
C HIS A 288 -23.04 -34.53 41.39
N ILE A 289 -22.05 -34.55 40.50
CA ILE A 289 -20.91 -35.49 40.53
C ILE A 289 -19.63 -34.79 40.06
N TYR A 290 -18.50 -35.40 40.41
CA TYR A 290 -17.18 -35.03 39.89
C TYR A 290 -16.46 -36.25 39.27
N LEU A 291 -16.00 -36.12 38.03
CA LEU A 291 -15.16 -37.14 37.40
C LEU A 291 -13.76 -36.59 37.16
N SER A 292 -12.75 -37.27 37.69
CA SER A 292 -11.34 -37.01 37.37
C SER A 292 -10.87 -38.01 36.32
N HIS A 293 -10.24 -37.56 35.24
CA HIS A 293 -9.72 -38.45 34.21
C HIS A 293 -8.20 -38.39 34.13
N HIS A 294 -7.57 -39.56 34.22
CA HIS A 294 -6.13 -39.78 34.16
C HIS A 294 -5.83 -40.88 33.14
N SER A 295 -4.61 -40.90 32.61
CA SER A 295 -4.09 -42.05 31.87
C SER A 295 -2.98 -42.80 32.59
N ASN A 296 -2.45 -42.30 33.72
CA ASN A 296 -1.47 -42.85 34.69
C ASN A 296 -0.35 -43.79 34.18
N ALA A 297 0.93 -43.43 34.38
CA ALA A 297 2.12 -44.15 33.93
C ALA A 297 2.58 -45.29 34.88
N ALA A 298 1.70 -46.24 35.24
CA ALA A 298 2.03 -47.27 36.22
C ALA A 298 1.60 -48.69 35.82
N GLU A 299 2.60 -49.51 35.46
CA GLU A 299 2.56 -50.94 35.08
C GLU A 299 1.17 -51.53 34.70
N GLY A 300 0.79 -51.39 33.42
CA GLY A 300 -0.22 -52.26 32.83
C GLY A 300 -0.88 -51.79 31.54
N THR A 301 -1.96 -52.47 31.16
CA THR A 301 -2.89 -52.05 30.09
C THR A 301 -4.32 -52.18 30.61
N GLY A 302 -5.27 -51.47 30.00
CA GLY A 302 -6.68 -51.51 30.36
C GLY A 302 -7.21 -50.26 31.06
N THR A 303 -8.37 -50.41 31.69
CA THR A 303 -9.04 -49.33 32.45
C THR A 303 -9.24 -49.75 33.90
N ILE A 304 -8.99 -48.86 34.85
CA ILE A 304 -9.44 -48.95 36.24
C ILE A 304 -10.16 -47.65 36.62
N THR A 305 -11.18 -47.74 37.46
CA THR A 305 -11.83 -46.55 38.02
C THR A 305 -11.72 -46.59 39.54
N TYR A 306 -11.15 -45.56 40.13
CA TYR A 306 -11.00 -45.41 41.57
C TYR A 306 -12.17 -44.68 42.19
N ARG A 307 -12.55 -45.15 43.37
CA ARG A 307 -13.32 -44.40 44.37
C ARG A 307 -12.45 -44.20 45.61
N ASP A 308 -12.86 -43.31 46.52
CA ASP A 308 -12.22 -43.19 47.83
C ASP A 308 -13.15 -43.71 48.95
N SER A 309 -12.66 -44.60 49.82
CA SER A 309 -13.40 -45.05 51.02
C SER A 309 -13.23 -44.15 52.23
N ALA A 310 -12.27 -43.24 52.21
CA ALA A 310 -11.91 -42.31 53.28
C ALA A 310 -12.15 -40.85 52.82
N MET A 311 -13.24 -40.63 52.08
CA MET A 311 -13.69 -39.28 51.70
C MET A 311 -13.87 -38.40 52.92
N ALA A 312 -13.59 -37.11 52.79
CA ALA A 312 -13.85 -36.11 53.83
C ALA A 312 -15.35 -36.10 54.20
N TYR A 313 -16.22 -36.37 53.22
CA TYR A 313 -17.67 -36.44 53.37
C TYR A 313 -18.17 -37.88 53.21
N GLN A 314 -18.33 -38.58 54.34
CA GLN A 314 -18.64 -40.02 54.38
C GLN A 314 -19.96 -40.39 53.68
N ALA A 315 -20.93 -39.48 53.61
CA ALA A 315 -22.23 -39.72 52.95
C ALA A 315 -22.11 -40.05 51.46
N HIS A 316 -21.01 -39.66 50.80
CA HIS A 316 -20.82 -39.86 49.37
C HIS A 316 -20.01 -41.12 49.00
N VAL A 317 -19.43 -41.83 49.99
CA VAL A 317 -18.56 -43.00 49.73
C VAL A 317 -19.28 -44.10 48.95
N ALA A 318 -20.53 -44.42 49.31
CA ALA A 318 -21.32 -45.44 48.61
C ALA A 318 -21.67 -45.01 47.19
N ASN A 319 -22.05 -43.75 47.02
CA ASN A 319 -22.46 -43.19 45.73
C ASN A 319 -21.26 -43.09 44.76
N SER A 320 -20.08 -42.75 45.28
CA SER A 320 -18.82 -42.78 44.53
C SER A 320 -18.47 -44.18 44.03
N LEU A 321 -18.73 -45.22 44.82
CA LEU A 321 -18.55 -46.61 44.39
C LEU A 321 -19.52 -46.98 43.26
N THR A 322 -20.79 -46.59 43.36
CA THR A 322 -21.78 -46.83 42.31
C THR A 322 -21.42 -46.09 41.02
N LEU A 323 -21.06 -44.81 41.11
CA LEU A 323 -20.59 -44.01 39.99
C LEU A 323 -19.39 -44.67 39.32
N ALA A 324 -18.34 -45.00 40.09
CA ALA A 324 -17.15 -45.67 39.58
C ALA A 324 -17.49 -46.99 38.86
N THR A 325 -18.40 -47.79 39.44
CA THR A 325 -18.84 -49.06 38.86
C THR A 325 -19.50 -48.87 37.49
N LYS A 326 -20.39 -47.88 37.36
CA LYS A 326 -21.11 -47.62 36.10
C LYS A 326 -20.19 -47.04 35.03
N VAL A 327 -19.32 -46.09 35.39
CA VAL A 327 -18.34 -45.50 34.49
C VAL A 327 -17.35 -46.57 33.98
N GLN A 328 -16.79 -47.39 34.87
CA GLN A 328 -15.91 -48.50 34.50
C GLN A 328 -16.58 -49.45 33.50
N ALA A 329 -17.80 -49.90 33.80
CA ALA A 329 -18.53 -50.81 32.92
C ALA A 329 -18.82 -50.17 31.55
N GLY A 330 -19.20 -48.90 31.52
CA GLY A 330 -19.45 -48.16 30.28
C GLY A 330 -18.23 -48.12 29.36
N ILE A 331 -17.06 -47.74 29.89
CA ILE A 331 -15.80 -47.69 29.14
C ILE A 331 -15.40 -49.09 28.64
N VAL A 332 -15.32 -50.06 29.55
CA VAL A 332 -14.83 -51.41 29.23
C VAL A 332 -15.71 -52.07 28.17
N ASN A 333 -17.03 -51.97 28.29
CA ASN A 333 -17.96 -52.59 27.36
C ASN A 333 -17.81 -52.01 25.95
N VAL A 334 -17.77 -50.68 25.82
CA VAL A 334 -17.70 -50.05 24.51
C VAL A 334 -16.35 -50.29 23.82
N VAL A 335 -15.25 -50.28 24.57
CA VAL A 335 -13.92 -50.58 24.01
C VAL A 335 -13.84 -52.03 23.52
N ARG A 336 -14.33 -52.99 24.32
CA ARG A 336 -14.36 -54.41 23.92
C ARG A 336 -15.25 -54.67 22.72
N GLU A 337 -16.36 -53.95 22.63
CA GLU A 337 -17.29 -54.07 21.52
C GLU A 337 -16.71 -53.49 20.22
N MET A 338 -16.07 -52.33 20.27
CA MET A 338 -15.84 -51.50 19.07
C MET A 338 -14.38 -51.21 18.74
N TYR A 339 -13.43 -51.60 19.58
CA TYR A 339 -12.01 -51.29 19.41
C TYR A 339 -11.09 -52.48 19.63
N ASP A 340 -11.04 -53.02 20.85
CA ASP A 340 -10.17 -54.14 21.24
C ASP A 340 -10.94 -55.06 22.20
N SER A 341 -11.40 -56.21 21.68
CA SER A 341 -12.14 -57.21 22.46
C SER A 341 -11.33 -57.81 23.62
N THR A 342 -10.00 -57.66 23.61
CA THR A 342 -9.10 -58.10 24.66
C THR A 342 -8.82 -57.03 25.72
N TRP A 343 -9.46 -55.86 25.64
CA TRP A 343 -9.25 -54.75 26.56
C TRP A 343 -9.40 -55.19 28.01
N ARG A 344 -8.40 -54.91 28.84
CA ARG A 344 -8.35 -55.40 30.21
C ARG A 344 -9.24 -54.55 31.12
N ASP A 345 -10.16 -55.22 31.80
CA ASP A 345 -10.92 -54.63 32.90
C ASP A 345 -10.13 -54.85 34.19
N ARG A 346 -9.65 -53.77 34.80
CA ARG A 346 -8.90 -53.82 36.07
C ARG A 346 -9.81 -53.58 37.27
N GLY A 347 -11.12 -53.48 37.06
CA GLY A 347 -12.14 -53.36 38.09
C GLY A 347 -12.19 -51.97 38.74
N ILE A 348 -12.63 -51.95 39.99
CA ILE A 348 -12.77 -50.74 40.80
C ILE A 348 -11.69 -50.68 41.86
N GLY A 349 -10.89 -49.62 41.83
CA GLY A 349 -9.84 -49.35 42.82
C GLY A 349 -10.38 -48.57 44.02
N ASN A 350 -9.68 -48.66 45.15
CA ASN A 350 -9.93 -47.83 46.32
C ASN A 350 -8.67 -47.06 46.71
N SER A 351 -8.73 -45.73 46.67
CA SER A 351 -7.58 -44.87 47.02
C SER A 351 -7.29 -44.79 48.52
N ASN A 352 -8.19 -45.29 49.39
CA ASN A 352 -7.99 -45.34 50.85
C ASN A 352 -7.51 -44.01 51.47
N GLY A 353 -8.01 -42.87 50.99
CA GLY A 353 -7.62 -41.53 51.44
C GLY A 353 -6.34 -40.98 50.81
N GLY A 354 -5.71 -41.72 49.89
CA GLY A 354 -4.45 -41.35 49.25
C GLY A 354 -4.58 -40.39 48.07
N PHE A 355 -5.76 -40.26 47.45
CA PHE A 355 -5.96 -39.44 46.25
C PHE A 355 -6.77 -38.18 46.56
N GLY A 356 -6.08 -37.03 46.65
CA GLY A 356 -6.70 -35.73 46.91
C GLY A 356 -7.73 -35.33 45.84
N GLU A 357 -7.60 -35.87 44.63
CA GLU A 357 -8.44 -35.62 43.47
C GLU A 357 -9.90 -36.01 43.70
N ILE A 358 -10.15 -37.07 44.46
CA ILE A 358 -11.52 -37.62 44.63
C ILE A 358 -11.92 -37.82 46.09
N ARG A 359 -11.00 -37.60 47.03
CA ARG A 359 -11.26 -37.72 48.47
C ARG A 359 -12.01 -36.53 49.05
N ILE A 360 -11.66 -35.33 48.58
CA ILE A 360 -12.07 -34.06 49.20
C ILE A 360 -13.50 -33.62 48.86
N PRO A 361 -14.05 -33.82 47.65
CA PRO A 361 -15.27 -33.12 47.27
C PRO A 361 -16.48 -33.61 48.08
N ASN A 362 -17.39 -32.69 48.41
CA ASN A 362 -18.66 -32.96 49.08
C ASN A 362 -19.74 -33.43 48.10
N ARG A 363 -19.42 -34.47 47.32
CA ARG A 363 -20.31 -35.11 46.35
C ARG A 363 -19.72 -36.44 45.88
N PRO A 364 -20.51 -37.30 45.21
CA PRO A 364 -19.98 -38.50 44.59
C PRO A 364 -18.90 -38.18 43.55
N ALA A 365 -17.78 -38.87 43.65
CA ALA A 365 -16.60 -38.64 42.83
C ALA A 365 -15.88 -39.93 42.46
N CYS A 366 -15.34 -40.00 41.24
CA CYS A 366 -14.49 -41.10 40.81
C CYS A 366 -13.32 -40.61 39.95
N LEU A 367 -12.25 -41.39 39.91
CA LEU A 367 -11.07 -41.14 39.08
C LEU A 367 -10.89 -42.28 38.09
N VAL A 368 -10.94 -42.00 36.80
CA VAL A 368 -10.67 -42.99 35.75
C VAL A 368 -9.18 -42.98 35.43
N GLU A 369 -8.53 -44.13 35.42
CA GLU A 369 -7.23 -44.32 34.78
C GLU A 369 -7.40 -45.19 33.54
N LEU A 370 -7.24 -44.57 32.38
CA LEU A 370 -7.44 -45.16 31.06
C LEU A 370 -6.11 -45.36 30.35
N ALA A 371 -5.82 -46.60 29.92
CA ALA A 371 -4.70 -46.93 29.05
C ALA A 371 -3.37 -46.36 29.56
N PHE A 372 -2.76 -47.04 30.54
CA PHE A 372 -1.63 -46.66 31.43
C PHE A 372 -0.37 -46.01 30.79
N HIS A 373 -0.38 -45.67 29.50
CA HIS A 373 0.58 -44.91 28.68
C HIS A 373 2.06 -45.31 28.78
N ASP A 374 2.34 -46.39 29.48
CA ASP A 374 3.63 -47.02 29.76
C ASP A 374 3.95 -48.16 28.76
N ARG A 375 2.93 -48.73 28.10
CA ARG A 375 3.08 -49.64 26.95
C ARG A 375 3.05 -48.88 25.63
N CYS A 376 4.24 -48.55 25.13
CA CYS A 376 4.41 -47.79 23.90
C CYS A 376 3.89 -48.51 22.64
N ASP A 377 3.76 -49.83 22.69
CA ASP A 377 3.24 -50.68 21.62
C ASP A 377 1.70 -50.82 21.64
N LYS A 378 1.03 -50.31 22.68
CA LYS A 378 -0.41 -50.46 22.85
C LYS A 378 -1.08 -49.23 23.44
N ASP A 379 -0.89 -48.98 24.73
CA ASP A 379 -1.63 -47.95 25.46
C ASP A 379 -1.33 -46.53 24.93
N ALA A 380 -0.05 -46.23 24.64
CA ALA A 380 0.33 -44.95 24.03
C ALA A 380 -0.28 -44.75 22.63
N LEU A 381 -0.32 -45.81 21.81
CA LEU A 381 -0.91 -45.77 20.46
C LEU A 381 -2.43 -45.59 20.52
N TYR A 382 -3.11 -46.21 21.48
CA TYR A 382 -4.55 -46.07 21.65
C TYR A 382 -4.89 -44.66 22.11
N LEU A 383 -4.09 -44.09 23.01
CA LEU A 383 -4.29 -42.73 23.49
C LEU A 383 -4.09 -41.65 22.44
N ILE A 384 -3.37 -41.89 21.32
CA ILE A 384 -3.28 -40.93 20.21
C ILE A 384 -4.32 -41.16 19.11
N ASP A 385 -5.05 -42.28 19.16
CA ASP A 385 -6.15 -42.54 18.24
C ASP A 385 -7.41 -41.79 18.71
N ASP A 386 -7.78 -40.75 17.97
CA ASP A 386 -8.97 -39.94 18.24
C ASP A 386 -10.26 -40.78 18.24
N TRP A 387 -10.32 -41.89 17.50
CA TRP A 387 -11.46 -42.81 17.58
C TRP A 387 -11.52 -43.51 18.94
N PHE A 388 -10.38 -43.97 19.48
CA PHE A 388 -10.33 -44.56 20.82
C PHE A 388 -10.71 -43.53 21.89
N ARG A 389 -10.20 -42.29 21.79
CA ARG A 389 -10.57 -41.20 22.71
C ARG A 389 -12.06 -40.90 22.70
N SER A 390 -12.63 -40.78 21.51
CA SER A 390 -14.06 -40.51 21.33
C SER A 390 -14.94 -41.67 21.82
N LEU A 391 -14.50 -42.91 21.62
CA LEU A 391 -15.23 -44.10 22.02
C LEU A 391 -15.25 -44.30 23.55
N THR A 392 -14.09 -44.21 24.18
CA THR A 392 -13.92 -44.40 25.64
C THR A 392 -14.73 -43.39 26.43
N THR A 393 -14.67 -42.13 26.02
CA THR A 393 -15.42 -41.02 26.65
C THR A 393 -16.92 -41.07 26.36
N TRP A 394 -17.35 -41.69 25.25
CA TRP A 394 -18.77 -42.04 25.06
C TRP A 394 -19.21 -43.12 26.06
N GLY A 395 -18.33 -44.09 26.35
CA GLY A 395 -18.53 -45.09 27.41
C GLY A 395 -18.65 -44.46 28.80
N GLU A 396 -17.84 -43.44 29.10
CA GLU A 396 -17.96 -42.64 30.33
C GLU A 396 -19.31 -41.94 30.42
N TYR A 397 -19.70 -41.24 29.35
CA TYR A 397 -21.01 -40.60 29.23
C TYR A 397 -22.16 -41.59 29.46
N LYS A 398 -22.12 -42.76 28.83
CA LYS A 398 -23.12 -43.83 29.04
C LYS A 398 -23.14 -44.31 30.49
N GLY A 399 -21.97 -44.47 31.12
CA GLY A 399 -21.86 -44.84 32.53
C GLY A 399 -22.43 -43.78 33.47
N ILE A 400 -22.25 -42.49 33.15
CA ILE A 400 -22.85 -41.37 33.88
C ILE A 400 -24.38 -41.41 33.74
N CYS A 401 -24.91 -41.62 32.54
CA CYS A 401 -26.34 -41.83 32.33
C CYS A 401 -26.86 -42.98 33.20
N ASP A 402 -26.20 -44.15 33.16
CA ASP A 402 -26.59 -45.32 33.95
C ASP A 402 -26.54 -45.06 35.47
N TYR A 403 -25.59 -44.24 35.95
CA TYR A 403 -25.51 -43.84 37.35
C TYR A 403 -26.74 -43.07 37.80
N PHE A 404 -27.21 -42.13 36.97
CA PHE A 404 -28.43 -41.37 37.25
C PHE A 404 -29.72 -42.11 36.89
N GLY A 405 -29.63 -43.37 36.41
CA GLY A 405 -30.79 -44.13 35.93
C GLY A 405 -31.37 -43.58 34.63
N ARG A 406 -30.55 -42.94 33.81
CA ARG A 406 -30.95 -42.29 32.56
C ARG A 406 -30.44 -43.06 31.34
N THR A 407 -31.09 -42.86 30.20
CA THR A 407 -30.63 -43.39 28.91
C THR A 407 -30.06 -42.26 28.06
N PRO A 408 -28.93 -42.46 27.36
CA PRO A 408 -28.43 -41.51 26.38
C PRO A 408 -29.51 -41.07 25.38
N THR A 409 -29.70 -39.77 25.14
CA THR A 409 -30.55 -39.32 24.00
C THR A 409 -29.88 -39.69 22.68
N TRP A 410 -28.55 -39.65 22.66
CA TRP A 410 -27.73 -39.96 21.50
C TRP A 410 -26.85 -41.17 21.77
N ASP A 411 -27.22 -42.31 21.17
CA ASP A 411 -26.40 -43.53 21.21
C ASP A 411 -25.11 -43.37 20.37
N LYS A 412 -24.17 -44.31 20.48
CA LYS A 412 -22.85 -44.26 19.83
C LYS A 412 -22.92 -44.08 18.31
N TYR A 413 -23.93 -44.64 17.65
CA TYR A 413 -24.25 -44.31 16.25
C TYR A 413 -25.47 -43.41 16.22
N SER A 414 -25.23 -42.10 16.25
CA SER A 414 -26.30 -41.10 16.18
C SER A 414 -25.87 -39.94 15.30
N GLY A 415 -26.81 -39.49 14.47
CA GLY A 415 -26.68 -38.28 13.67
C GLY A 415 -27.99 -37.52 13.70
N GLU A 416 -27.92 -36.22 13.55
CA GLU A 416 -29.07 -35.32 13.46
C GLU A 416 -29.04 -34.67 12.07
N PHE A 417 -30.15 -34.74 11.34
CA PHE A 417 -30.28 -34.02 10.08
C PHE A 417 -30.34 -32.51 10.36
N VAL A 418 -29.57 -31.73 9.59
CA VAL A 418 -29.48 -30.27 9.77
C VAL A 418 -30.13 -29.54 8.59
N SER A 419 -29.69 -29.83 7.37
CA SER A 419 -30.14 -29.13 6.17
C SER A 419 -29.79 -29.91 4.90
N ASP A 420 -30.44 -29.56 3.80
CA ASP A 420 -30.06 -30.01 2.46
C ASP A 420 -30.22 -28.90 1.43
N THR A 421 -29.53 -29.02 0.29
CA THR A 421 -29.69 -28.15 -0.88
C THR A 421 -30.29 -28.88 -2.08
N ILE A 422 -30.96 -30.02 -1.85
CA ILE A 422 -31.60 -30.78 -2.92
C ILE A 422 -32.76 -29.94 -3.46
N PRO A 423 -32.75 -29.56 -4.75
CA PRO A 423 -33.81 -28.73 -5.30
C PRO A 423 -35.14 -29.49 -5.33
N ALA A 424 -36.25 -28.76 -5.19
CA ALA A 424 -37.60 -29.34 -5.30
C ALA A 424 -37.93 -29.76 -6.75
N THR A 425 -37.26 -29.14 -7.73
CA THR A 425 -37.43 -29.36 -9.16
C THR A 425 -36.08 -29.52 -9.84
N MET A 426 -35.95 -30.46 -10.77
CA MET A 426 -34.77 -30.67 -11.62
C MET A 426 -35.20 -30.78 -13.10
N LEU A 427 -34.32 -30.42 -14.03
CA LEU A 427 -34.56 -30.65 -15.46
C LEU A 427 -34.02 -32.02 -15.87
N ALA A 428 -34.79 -32.75 -16.68
CA ALA A 428 -34.42 -34.08 -17.15
C ALA A 428 -33.01 -34.12 -17.76
N GLY A 429 -32.19 -35.09 -17.33
CA GLY A 429 -30.80 -35.27 -17.77
C GLY A 429 -29.78 -34.27 -17.21
N GLN A 430 -30.21 -33.23 -16.47
CA GLN A 430 -29.30 -32.25 -15.89
C GLN A 430 -28.72 -32.72 -14.57
N SER A 431 -27.50 -32.26 -14.26
CA SER A 431 -26.79 -32.59 -13.03
C SER A 431 -26.75 -31.39 -12.08
N TYR A 432 -26.96 -31.66 -10.79
CA TYR A 432 -27.05 -30.68 -9.72
C TYR A 432 -26.06 -31.06 -8.63
N VAL A 433 -25.19 -30.13 -8.23
CA VAL A 433 -24.37 -30.32 -7.04
C VAL A 433 -25.24 -30.01 -5.82
N VAL A 434 -25.43 -31.01 -4.97
CA VAL A 434 -26.24 -30.91 -3.75
C VAL A 434 -25.36 -31.12 -2.52
N GLY A 435 -25.78 -30.52 -1.41
CA GLY A 435 -25.23 -30.74 -0.08
C GLY A 435 -26.29 -31.35 0.83
N ILE A 436 -25.93 -32.38 1.58
CA ILE A 436 -26.75 -32.90 2.69
C ILE A 436 -25.93 -32.80 3.98
N THR A 437 -26.43 -32.06 4.95
CA THR A 437 -25.72 -31.76 6.19
C THR A 437 -26.30 -32.54 7.36
N PHE A 438 -25.43 -33.31 8.03
CA PHE A 438 -25.74 -33.98 9.30
C PHE A 438 -24.83 -33.46 10.40
N ARG A 439 -25.35 -33.33 11.63
CA ARG A 439 -24.57 -33.14 12.84
C ARG A 439 -24.24 -34.49 13.47
N ASN A 440 -22.97 -34.71 13.78
CA ASN A 440 -22.55 -35.88 14.53
C ASN A 440 -23.04 -35.78 15.98
N ARG A 441 -23.85 -36.73 16.41
CA ARG A 441 -24.33 -36.83 17.81
C ARG A 441 -23.77 -38.07 18.51
N GLY A 442 -23.15 -39.00 17.77
CA GLY A 442 -22.52 -40.21 18.28
C GLY A 442 -21.01 -40.06 18.38
N VAL A 443 -20.30 -41.18 18.31
CA VAL A 443 -18.82 -41.21 18.32
C VAL A 443 -18.24 -40.62 17.02
N LEU A 444 -16.94 -40.30 17.03
CA LEU A 444 -16.20 -39.66 15.94
C LEU A 444 -16.44 -40.34 14.58
N TRP A 445 -16.88 -39.59 13.57
CA TRP A 445 -17.02 -40.15 12.23
C TRP A 445 -15.74 -39.98 11.44
N THR A 446 -15.29 -41.07 10.82
CA THR A 446 -14.15 -41.06 9.91
C THR A 446 -14.41 -41.98 8.73
N SER A 447 -13.84 -41.63 7.57
CA SER A 447 -13.88 -42.48 6.38
C SER A 447 -13.16 -43.81 6.59
N ALA A 448 -12.05 -43.80 7.32
CA ALA A 448 -11.30 -45.00 7.70
C ALA A 448 -12.14 -46.02 8.48
N ARG A 449 -13.23 -45.58 9.15
CA ARG A 449 -14.17 -46.43 9.88
C ARG A 449 -15.50 -46.64 9.13
N ASN A 450 -15.53 -46.29 7.84
CA ASN A 450 -16.66 -46.40 6.92
C ASN A 450 -17.93 -45.68 7.36
N TYR A 451 -17.80 -44.49 7.96
CA TYR A 451 -18.95 -43.59 8.11
C TYR A 451 -19.25 -42.90 6.79
N LYS A 452 -20.50 -43.02 6.35
CA LYS A 452 -20.97 -42.53 5.05
C LYS A 452 -22.40 -41.99 5.17
N LEU A 453 -22.81 -41.23 4.18
CA LEU A 453 -24.22 -41.04 3.86
C LEU A 453 -24.60 -42.08 2.81
N GLY A 454 -25.72 -42.77 3.01
CA GLY A 454 -26.20 -43.80 2.10
C GLY A 454 -27.62 -43.53 1.65
N ALA A 455 -27.91 -43.88 0.41
CA ALA A 455 -29.27 -43.97 -0.10
C ALA A 455 -29.96 -45.16 0.57
N VAL A 456 -31.16 -44.94 1.12
CA VAL A 456 -31.90 -46.00 1.81
C VAL A 456 -32.21 -47.13 0.82
N ASP A 457 -32.20 -48.37 1.31
CA ASP A 457 -32.38 -49.59 0.50
C ASP A 457 -31.37 -49.75 -0.67
N ASP A 458 -30.25 -49.02 -0.62
CA ASP A 458 -29.21 -49.01 -1.64
C ASP A 458 -29.74 -48.64 -3.03
N SER A 459 -30.69 -47.70 -3.07
CA SER A 459 -31.27 -47.18 -4.31
C SER A 459 -31.48 -45.68 -4.20
N ASP A 460 -30.98 -44.92 -5.18
CA ASP A 460 -31.35 -43.52 -5.37
C ASP A 460 -31.49 -43.26 -6.88
N PRO A 461 -32.55 -42.59 -7.35
CA PRO A 461 -32.75 -42.36 -8.77
C PRO A 461 -31.85 -41.27 -9.35
N PHE A 462 -31.09 -40.55 -8.52
CA PHE A 462 -30.29 -39.39 -8.95
C PHE A 462 -28.78 -39.57 -8.79
N ALA A 463 -28.30 -40.33 -7.81
CA ALA A 463 -26.87 -40.40 -7.50
C ALA A 463 -26.40 -41.81 -7.09
N ALA A 464 -25.09 -41.97 -7.00
CA ALA A 464 -24.48 -43.16 -6.42
C ALA A 464 -24.89 -43.33 -4.96
N THR A 465 -25.17 -44.55 -4.53
CA THR A 465 -25.87 -44.87 -3.27
C THR A 465 -25.05 -44.65 -1.99
N ARG A 466 -23.81 -44.18 -2.10
CA ARG A 466 -22.88 -43.95 -0.98
C ARG A 466 -22.04 -42.70 -1.20
N GLN A 467 -22.02 -41.83 -0.20
CA GLN A 467 -21.19 -40.63 -0.14
C GLN A 467 -20.26 -40.72 1.06
N THR A 468 -18.95 -40.65 0.82
CA THR A 468 -17.94 -40.85 1.85
C THR A 468 -17.53 -39.52 2.46
N ILE A 469 -17.14 -39.53 3.74
CA ILE A 469 -16.51 -38.37 4.36
C ILE A 469 -15.11 -38.17 3.76
N GLU A 470 -14.82 -36.99 3.20
CA GLU A 470 -13.53 -36.71 2.57
C GLU A 470 -12.60 -35.89 3.48
N GLY A 471 -11.32 -36.30 3.56
CA GLY A 471 -10.21 -35.49 4.08
C GLY A 471 -10.27 -35.07 5.55
N THR A 472 -11.27 -35.49 6.33
CA THR A 472 -11.50 -34.99 7.69
C THR A 472 -12.11 -36.03 8.63
N THR A 473 -12.08 -35.71 9.92
CA THR A 473 -12.84 -36.39 10.97
C THR A 473 -13.95 -35.49 11.45
N VAL A 474 -15.14 -36.02 11.68
CA VAL A 474 -16.29 -35.25 12.17
C VAL A 474 -16.47 -35.56 13.66
N ARG A 475 -16.03 -34.66 14.52
CA ARG A 475 -16.16 -34.81 15.98
C ARG A 475 -17.63 -34.72 16.42
N PRO A 476 -17.99 -35.29 17.58
CA PRO A 476 -19.31 -35.08 18.16
C PRO A 476 -19.66 -33.59 18.22
N GLY A 477 -20.92 -33.23 18.01
CA GLY A 477 -21.39 -31.85 17.89
C GLY A 477 -21.10 -31.16 16.56
N GLN A 478 -20.11 -31.60 15.78
CA GLN A 478 -19.78 -30.98 14.50
C GLN A 478 -20.75 -31.39 13.39
N THR A 479 -20.99 -30.48 12.45
CA THR A 479 -21.73 -30.75 11.22
C THR A 479 -20.80 -31.14 10.09
N TYR A 480 -21.25 -32.04 9.24
CA TYR A 480 -20.58 -32.38 7.98
C TYR A 480 -21.59 -32.34 6.84
N THR A 481 -21.20 -31.65 5.76
CA THR A 481 -22.00 -31.56 4.54
C THR A 481 -21.43 -32.50 3.49
N PHE A 482 -22.17 -33.56 3.18
CA PHE A 482 -21.89 -34.42 2.05
C PHE A 482 -22.25 -33.66 0.78
N THR A 483 -21.24 -33.27 0.01
CA THR A 483 -21.42 -32.58 -1.27
C THR A 483 -21.20 -33.55 -2.40
N PHE A 484 -22.20 -33.76 -3.25
CA PHE A 484 -22.13 -34.71 -4.36
C PHE A 484 -23.08 -34.30 -5.48
N THR A 485 -22.89 -34.90 -6.66
CA THR A 485 -23.71 -34.63 -7.83
C THR A 485 -24.90 -35.57 -7.90
N MET A 486 -26.10 -35.00 -8.04
CA MET A 486 -27.34 -35.68 -8.39
C MET A 486 -27.66 -35.41 -9.86
N THR A 487 -27.79 -36.45 -10.68
CA THR A 487 -28.21 -36.35 -12.09
C THR A 487 -29.68 -36.72 -12.21
N ALA A 488 -30.50 -35.80 -12.71
CA ALA A 488 -31.92 -36.02 -12.92
C ALA A 488 -32.16 -37.12 -13.97
N PRO A 489 -33.05 -38.09 -13.70
CA PRO A 489 -33.52 -39.04 -14.72
C PRO A 489 -33.91 -38.36 -16.04
N GLU A 490 -33.65 -39.01 -17.17
CA GLU A 490 -34.04 -38.49 -18.49
C GLU A 490 -35.57 -38.43 -18.70
N THR A 491 -36.32 -39.22 -17.92
CA THR A 491 -37.78 -39.25 -17.98
C THR A 491 -38.36 -38.23 -17.00
N PRO A 492 -39.18 -37.25 -17.44
CA PRO A 492 -39.90 -36.37 -16.55
C PRO A 492 -40.86 -37.13 -15.62
N GLY A 493 -40.97 -36.70 -14.37
CA GLY A 493 -41.77 -37.37 -13.35
C GLY A 493 -41.44 -36.90 -11.93
N THR A 494 -42.13 -37.42 -10.92
CA THR A 494 -41.79 -37.16 -9.52
C THR A 494 -41.02 -38.35 -8.98
N TYR A 495 -39.82 -38.10 -8.47
CA TYR A 495 -38.92 -39.13 -7.93
C TYR A 495 -38.66 -38.88 -6.45
N THR A 496 -38.52 -39.96 -5.69
CA THR A 496 -38.16 -39.91 -4.28
C THR A 496 -36.66 -40.13 -4.14
N THR A 497 -36.01 -39.28 -3.36
CA THR A 497 -34.64 -39.46 -2.90
C THR A 497 -34.66 -39.57 -1.39
N ASP A 498 -33.97 -40.56 -0.83
CA ASP A 498 -33.90 -40.75 0.60
C ASP A 498 -32.50 -41.13 1.10
N TRP A 499 -32.01 -40.35 2.05
CA TRP A 499 -30.63 -40.44 2.53
C TRP A 499 -30.58 -40.58 4.04
N ARG A 500 -29.71 -41.46 4.51
CA ARG A 500 -29.50 -41.71 5.93
C ARG A 500 -28.02 -41.97 6.21
N MET A 501 -27.57 -41.67 7.42
CA MET A 501 -26.21 -42.01 7.82
C MET A 501 -26.05 -43.53 7.97
N ILE A 502 -24.90 -44.04 7.56
CA ILE A 502 -24.53 -45.46 7.68
C ILE A 502 -23.10 -45.60 8.19
N ARG A 503 -22.89 -46.57 9.08
CA ARG A 503 -21.59 -47.17 9.32
C ARG A 503 -21.55 -48.45 8.51
N GLU A 504 -20.90 -48.40 7.35
CA GLU A 504 -20.96 -49.48 6.35
C GLU A 504 -20.54 -50.82 6.96
N GLY A 505 -21.32 -51.87 6.68
CA GLY A 505 -21.11 -53.20 7.24
C GLY A 505 -21.45 -53.34 8.73
N VAL A 506 -21.96 -52.29 9.37
CA VAL A 506 -22.35 -52.30 10.80
C VAL A 506 -23.83 -51.95 10.99
N THR A 507 -24.25 -50.71 10.71
CA THR A 507 -25.64 -50.28 10.94
C THR A 507 -25.99 -48.95 10.25
N TRP A 508 -27.28 -48.76 9.96
CA TRP A 508 -27.88 -47.47 9.60
C TRP A 508 -28.26 -46.68 10.86
N PHE A 509 -28.07 -45.37 10.86
CA PHE A 509 -28.32 -44.54 12.04
C PHE A 509 -28.75 -43.11 11.70
N GLY A 510 -29.24 -42.37 12.70
CA GLY A 510 -29.83 -41.04 12.51
C GLY A 510 -31.18 -41.08 11.77
N PRO A 511 -31.81 -39.90 11.53
CA PRO A 511 -33.04 -39.81 10.75
C PRO A 511 -32.78 -40.02 9.25
N THR A 512 -33.79 -40.52 8.54
CA THR A 512 -33.82 -40.52 7.08
C THR A 512 -34.30 -39.16 6.59
N LEU A 513 -33.52 -38.50 5.73
CA LEU A 513 -33.98 -37.40 4.89
C LEU A 513 -34.73 -38.00 3.71
N THR A 514 -36.02 -37.73 3.54
CA THR A 514 -36.80 -38.17 2.37
C THR A 514 -37.37 -36.94 1.64
N LYS A 515 -37.12 -36.80 0.35
CA LYS A 515 -37.64 -35.71 -0.48
C LYS A 515 -38.24 -36.21 -1.79
N GLN A 516 -39.32 -35.56 -2.22
CA GLN A 516 -39.85 -35.66 -3.58
C GLN A 516 -39.22 -34.57 -4.43
N VAL A 517 -38.66 -34.95 -5.58
CA VAL A 517 -38.06 -34.04 -6.57
C VAL A 517 -38.82 -34.21 -7.88
N VAL A 518 -39.34 -33.11 -8.41
CA VAL A 518 -40.05 -33.08 -9.69
C VAL A 518 -39.04 -32.89 -10.82
N VAL A 519 -38.94 -33.87 -11.72
CA VAL A 519 -38.14 -33.80 -12.93
C VAL A 519 -39.01 -33.30 -14.09
N GLU A 520 -38.66 -32.15 -14.65
CA GLU A 520 -39.37 -31.49 -15.75
C GLU A 520 -38.66 -31.68 -17.10
N VAL A 521 -39.37 -31.45 -18.20
CA VAL A 521 -38.80 -31.50 -19.56
C VAL A 521 -37.71 -30.44 -19.69
N GLY A 522 -36.49 -30.84 -20.08
CA GLY A 522 -35.36 -29.91 -20.27
C GLY A 522 -35.65 -28.86 -21.36
N GLY A 523 -35.65 -27.58 -20.98
CA GLY A 523 -35.70 -26.44 -21.91
C GLY A 523 -34.35 -26.15 -22.57
N PRO A 524 -34.32 -25.27 -23.59
CA PRO A 524 -33.09 -24.89 -24.28
C PRO A 524 -32.06 -24.29 -23.31
N GLN A 525 -30.80 -24.68 -23.48
CA GLN A 525 -29.71 -24.34 -22.56
C GLN A 525 -29.12 -22.96 -22.89
N PRO A 526 -29.12 -22.00 -21.94
CA PRO A 526 -28.39 -20.74 -22.10
C PRO A 526 -26.88 -20.99 -22.20
N PRO A 527 -26.11 -20.04 -22.77
CA PRO A 527 -24.67 -20.15 -22.83
C PRO A 527 -24.07 -20.19 -21.43
N VAL A 528 -23.05 -21.02 -21.24
CA VAL A 528 -22.22 -21.13 -20.04
C VAL A 528 -20.77 -21.12 -20.47
N VAL A 529 -19.96 -20.25 -19.88
CA VAL A 529 -18.50 -20.21 -20.10
C VAL A 529 -17.87 -21.38 -19.35
N THR A 530 -17.39 -22.36 -20.11
CA THR A 530 -16.76 -23.59 -19.59
C THR A 530 -15.24 -23.50 -19.53
N GLY A 531 -14.64 -22.57 -20.29
CA GLY A 531 -13.20 -22.30 -20.27
C GLY A 531 -12.92 -20.82 -20.12
N GLN A 532 -12.25 -20.45 -19.03
CA GLN A 532 -11.90 -19.07 -18.71
C GLN A 532 -10.65 -18.62 -19.49
N PRO A 533 -10.54 -17.33 -19.86
CA PRO A 533 -9.31 -16.82 -20.44
C PRO A 533 -8.20 -16.74 -19.40
N ALA A 534 -6.97 -17.03 -19.83
CA ALA A 534 -5.79 -16.92 -18.98
C ALA A 534 -5.16 -15.53 -19.09
N SER A 535 -4.67 -14.99 -17.97
CA SER A 535 -3.82 -13.79 -17.97
C SER A 535 -2.58 -14.02 -18.83
N ALA A 536 -2.15 -12.99 -19.55
CA ALA A 536 -1.01 -13.04 -20.45
C ALA A 536 0.01 -11.97 -20.06
N THR A 537 1.28 -12.36 -20.04
CA THR A 537 2.42 -11.44 -19.98
C THR A 537 3.19 -11.60 -21.27
N VAL A 538 3.27 -10.54 -22.06
CA VAL A 538 3.97 -10.55 -23.36
C VAL A 538 5.04 -9.47 -23.38
N SER A 539 6.08 -9.66 -24.18
CA SER A 539 6.99 -8.57 -24.52
C SER A 539 6.27 -7.53 -25.38
N GLU A 540 6.61 -6.28 -25.23
CA GLU A 540 6.07 -5.19 -26.03
C GLU A 540 6.31 -5.42 -27.52
N GLY A 541 5.28 -5.22 -28.33
CA GLY A 541 5.26 -5.57 -29.75
C GLY A 541 4.97 -7.04 -30.06
N ALA A 542 4.87 -7.92 -29.06
CA ALA A 542 4.40 -9.29 -29.27
C ALA A 542 2.86 -9.37 -29.32
N THR A 543 2.34 -10.48 -29.83
CA THR A 543 0.89 -10.72 -29.87
C THR A 543 0.42 -11.38 -28.57
N ALA A 544 -0.62 -10.83 -27.96
CA ALA A 544 -1.31 -11.46 -26.83
C ALA A 544 -2.63 -12.11 -27.31
N THR A 545 -2.93 -13.30 -26.81
CA THR A 545 -4.14 -14.04 -27.21
C THR A 545 -4.92 -14.48 -25.98
N PHE A 546 -6.23 -14.20 -25.98
CA PHE A 546 -7.16 -14.65 -24.96
C PHE A 546 -8.20 -15.57 -25.60
N THR A 547 -8.48 -16.71 -24.99
CA THR A 547 -9.47 -17.68 -25.51
C THR A 547 -10.50 -18.00 -24.43
N VAL A 548 -11.77 -18.05 -24.82
CA VAL A 548 -12.86 -18.59 -24.01
C VAL A 548 -13.46 -19.82 -24.65
N GLN A 549 -13.97 -20.73 -23.83
CA GLN A 549 -14.82 -21.83 -24.28
C GLN A 549 -16.20 -21.66 -23.66
N ALA A 550 -17.24 -21.91 -24.46
CA ALA A 550 -18.62 -21.85 -24.00
C ALA A 550 -19.41 -23.05 -24.52
N ALA A 551 -20.37 -23.50 -23.71
CA ALA A 551 -21.35 -24.52 -24.05
C ALA A 551 -22.75 -23.91 -23.96
N GLY A 552 -23.72 -24.48 -24.68
CA GLY A 552 -25.10 -23.99 -24.74
C GLY A 552 -25.71 -24.28 -26.09
N ASP A 553 -27.01 -24.05 -26.24
CA ASP A 553 -27.66 -24.24 -27.53
C ASP A 553 -27.32 -23.09 -28.50
N GLU A 554 -26.89 -23.45 -29.70
CA GLU A 554 -26.51 -22.52 -30.78
C GLU A 554 -27.72 -21.71 -31.32
N PRO A 555 -27.51 -20.47 -31.83
CA PRO A 555 -26.22 -19.81 -32.06
C PRO A 555 -25.65 -19.10 -30.82
N LEU A 556 -24.34 -19.25 -30.60
CA LEU A 556 -23.55 -18.50 -29.62
C LEU A 556 -22.89 -17.26 -30.24
N PHE A 557 -23.00 -16.11 -29.58
CA PHE A 557 -22.37 -14.84 -29.96
C PHE A 557 -21.40 -14.38 -28.89
N TYR A 558 -20.20 -13.98 -29.30
CA TYR A 558 -19.12 -13.57 -28.41
C TYR A 558 -18.92 -12.05 -28.46
N ARG A 559 -18.56 -11.44 -27.33
CA ARG A 559 -18.19 -10.03 -27.23
C ARG A 559 -17.09 -9.85 -26.21
N TRP A 560 -15.88 -9.54 -26.66
CA TRP A 560 -14.78 -9.20 -25.78
C TRP A 560 -14.90 -7.77 -25.23
N GLN A 561 -14.46 -7.60 -23.99
CA GLN A 561 -14.40 -6.33 -23.27
C GLN A 561 -13.00 -6.11 -22.70
N LYS A 562 -12.48 -4.88 -22.77
CA LYS A 562 -11.31 -4.40 -22.03
C LYS A 562 -11.78 -3.44 -20.94
N ASP A 563 -11.48 -3.75 -19.68
CA ASP A 563 -11.86 -2.96 -18.50
C ASP A 563 -13.37 -2.60 -18.48
N GLY A 564 -14.20 -3.57 -18.92
CA GLY A 564 -15.65 -3.44 -19.01
C GLY A 564 -16.18 -2.76 -20.28
N THR A 565 -15.32 -2.25 -21.16
CA THR A 565 -15.70 -1.60 -22.43
C THR A 565 -15.64 -2.59 -23.59
N ASN A 566 -16.70 -2.66 -24.40
CA ASN A 566 -16.76 -3.56 -25.57
C ASN A 566 -15.67 -3.24 -26.59
N LEU A 567 -14.96 -4.27 -27.03
CA LEU A 567 -13.98 -4.19 -28.10
C LEU A 567 -14.63 -4.39 -29.48
N ALA A 568 -14.00 -3.80 -30.48
CA ALA A 568 -14.30 -4.00 -31.89
C ALA A 568 -13.01 -4.36 -32.63
N ASP A 569 -13.14 -5.11 -33.72
CA ASP A 569 -12.01 -5.45 -34.58
C ASP A 569 -11.50 -4.17 -35.29
N GLY A 570 -10.18 -3.99 -35.30
CA GLY A 570 -9.51 -2.82 -35.86
C GLY A 570 -8.23 -2.46 -35.09
N GLY A 571 -7.28 -1.82 -35.76
CA GLY A 571 -5.97 -1.49 -35.18
C GLY A 571 -5.22 -2.75 -34.74
N SER A 572 -4.82 -2.82 -33.47
CA SER A 572 -4.16 -3.96 -32.83
C SER A 572 -5.11 -5.11 -32.47
N VAL A 573 -6.44 -4.90 -32.53
CA VAL A 573 -7.43 -5.85 -32.01
C VAL A 573 -8.07 -6.68 -33.13
N SER A 574 -8.12 -8.00 -32.95
CA SER A 574 -8.83 -8.93 -33.85
C SER A 574 -9.51 -10.07 -33.08
N GLY A 575 -10.64 -10.57 -33.59
CA GLY A 575 -11.40 -11.64 -32.95
C GLY A 575 -12.30 -11.17 -31.80
N ALA A 576 -12.63 -9.87 -31.73
CA ALA A 576 -13.45 -9.27 -30.67
C ALA A 576 -14.88 -9.85 -30.58
N THR A 577 -15.34 -10.55 -31.61
CA THR A 577 -16.63 -11.27 -31.65
C THR A 577 -16.49 -12.78 -31.85
N SER A 578 -15.32 -13.33 -31.55
CA SER A 578 -15.03 -14.76 -31.66
C SER A 578 -14.64 -15.37 -30.31
N PRO A 579 -14.55 -16.70 -30.19
CA PRO A 579 -14.03 -17.36 -28.99
C PRO A 579 -12.59 -16.96 -28.63
N THR A 580 -11.82 -16.44 -29.58
CA THR A 580 -10.42 -16.04 -29.40
C THR A 580 -10.22 -14.57 -29.76
N LEU A 581 -9.75 -13.77 -28.80
CA LEU A 581 -9.28 -12.41 -29.00
C LEU A 581 -7.76 -12.43 -29.21
N SER A 582 -7.29 -11.65 -30.17
CA SER A 582 -5.86 -11.42 -30.41
C SER A 582 -5.58 -9.92 -30.43
N ILE A 583 -4.57 -9.53 -29.65
CA ILE A 583 -4.01 -8.19 -29.56
C ILE A 583 -2.62 -8.23 -30.19
N ALA A 584 -2.53 -7.86 -31.46
CA ALA A 584 -1.27 -7.82 -32.20
C ALA A 584 -0.44 -6.60 -31.77
N SER A 585 0.88 -6.76 -31.77
CA SER A 585 1.81 -5.68 -31.42
C SER A 585 1.46 -4.97 -30.12
N ALA A 586 1.16 -5.73 -29.07
CA ALA A 586 0.65 -5.20 -27.81
C ALA A 586 1.62 -4.17 -27.21
N THR A 587 1.11 -3.01 -26.84
CA THR A 587 1.82 -1.95 -26.12
C THR A 587 1.27 -1.82 -24.71
N VAL A 588 1.86 -0.97 -23.88
CA VAL A 588 1.30 -0.68 -22.55
C VAL A 588 -0.10 -0.07 -22.59
N ALA A 589 -0.51 0.56 -23.69
CA ALA A 589 -1.86 1.04 -23.84
C ALA A 589 -2.90 -0.10 -23.88
N GLU A 590 -2.47 -1.32 -24.23
CA GLU A 590 -3.30 -2.52 -24.21
C GLU A 590 -3.27 -3.27 -22.87
N GLU A 591 -2.45 -2.88 -21.88
CA GLU A 591 -2.57 -3.44 -20.53
C GLU A 591 -3.97 -3.19 -19.96
N GLY A 592 -4.51 -4.18 -19.25
CA GLY A 592 -5.86 -4.12 -18.69
C GLY A 592 -6.49 -5.49 -18.50
N ASN A 593 -7.74 -5.49 -18.04
CA ASN A 593 -8.51 -6.70 -17.78
C ASN A 593 -9.44 -7.03 -18.94
N TYR A 594 -9.23 -8.20 -19.55
CA TYR A 594 -9.98 -8.71 -20.68
C TYR A 594 -10.97 -9.79 -20.25
N ARG A 595 -12.24 -9.66 -20.67
CA ARG A 595 -13.27 -10.70 -20.45
C ARG A 595 -14.17 -10.84 -21.67
N CYS A 596 -14.80 -11.98 -21.83
CA CYS A 596 -15.74 -12.23 -22.93
C CYS A 596 -17.16 -12.43 -22.38
N VAL A 597 -18.13 -11.75 -22.98
CA VAL A 597 -19.56 -11.99 -22.77
C VAL A 597 -20.05 -12.89 -23.89
N VAL A 598 -20.59 -14.05 -23.54
CA VAL A 598 -21.17 -15.03 -24.46
C VAL A 598 -22.68 -14.97 -24.35
N THR A 599 -23.38 -14.80 -25.48
CA THR A 599 -24.84 -14.60 -25.53
C THR A 599 -25.50 -15.57 -26.51
N SER A 600 -26.74 -15.94 -26.24
CA SER A 600 -27.61 -16.69 -27.16
C SER A 600 -29.06 -16.20 -27.00
N PRO A 601 -30.02 -16.67 -27.82
CA PRO A 601 -31.44 -16.37 -27.62
C PRO A 601 -32.01 -16.78 -26.25
N TYR A 602 -31.30 -17.65 -25.52
CA TYR A 602 -31.76 -18.22 -24.25
C TYR A 602 -31.10 -17.58 -23.02
N GLY A 603 -30.06 -16.75 -23.19
CA GLY A 603 -29.40 -16.06 -22.09
C GLY A 603 -28.00 -15.54 -22.42
N SER A 604 -27.24 -15.19 -21.38
CA SER A 604 -25.84 -14.76 -21.48
C SER A 604 -25.03 -15.22 -20.28
N ASP A 605 -23.75 -15.51 -20.49
CA ASP A 605 -22.77 -15.73 -19.43
C ASP A 605 -21.50 -14.92 -19.72
N THR A 606 -20.74 -14.56 -18.69
CA THR A 606 -19.57 -13.69 -18.79
C THR A 606 -18.36 -14.36 -18.15
N SER A 607 -17.24 -14.42 -18.86
CA SER A 607 -16.01 -14.97 -18.32
C SER A 607 -15.44 -14.14 -17.17
N ALA A 608 -14.60 -14.76 -16.35
CA ALA A 608 -13.66 -14.07 -15.50
C ALA A 608 -12.75 -13.15 -16.33
N ALA A 609 -12.21 -12.11 -15.68
CA ALA A 609 -11.23 -11.24 -16.29
C ALA A 609 -9.83 -11.87 -16.30
N ALA A 610 -9.16 -11.78 -17.44
CA ALA A 610 -7.76 -12.10 -17.63
C ALA A 610 -6.95 -10.81 -17.81
N SER A 611 -5.85 -10.66 -17.08
CA SER A 611 -5.00 -9.47 -17.17
C SER A 611 -3.99 -9.58 -18.32
N LEU A 612 -3.85 -8.53 -19.12
CA LEU A 612 -2.70 -8.35 -20.02
C LEU A 612 -1.64 -7.49 -19.33
N VAL A 613 -0.41 -8.00 -19.26
CA VAL A 613 0.79 -7.24 -18.87
C VAL A 613 1.74 -7.21 -20.06
N VAL A 614 2.28 -6.04 -20.39
CA VAL A 614 3.19 -5.84 -21.52
C VAL A 614 4.53 -5.35 -20.99
N ARG A 615 5.60 -6.14 -21.17
CA ARG A 615 6.95 -5.84 -20.67
C ARG A 615 7.84 -5.20 -21.75
N GLY A 616 8.57 -4.15 -21.37
CA GLY A 616 9.56 -3.48 -22.22
C GLY A 616 10.90 -4.23 -22.31
N THR A 617 11.95 -3.55 -22.75
CA THR A 617 13.33 -4.07 -22.72
C THR A 617 13.80 -4.13 -21.27
N LEU A 618 13.97 -5.34 -20.74
CA LEU A 618 14.34 -5.54 -19.34
C LEU A 618 15.75 -5.01 -19.04
N ILE A 619 15.84 -4.19 -17.98
CA ILE A 619 17.09 -3.84 -17.31
C ILE A 619 17.40 -4.94 -16.28
N THR A 620 16.44 -5.27 -15.41
CA THR A 620 16.51 -6.42 -14.48
C THR A 620 15.14 -6.74 -13.86
N ASP A 621 14.83 -8.01 -13.59
CA ASP A 621 13.64 -8.48 -12.86
C ASP A 621 13.96 -9.34 -11.63
N PHE A 622 15.23 -9.37 -11.21
CA PHE A 622 15.71 -10.07 -10.01
C PHE A 622 15.54 -11.60 -9.95
N GLU A 623 14.78 -12.23 -10.85
CA GLU A 623 14.49 -13.68 -10.84
C GLU A 623 15.74 -14.54 -10.99
N GLY A 624 16.77 -14.03 -11.68
CA GLY A 624 18.04 -14.72 -11.89
C GLY A 624 18.99 -14.75 -10.68
N TYR A 625 18.63 -14.13 -9.55
CA TYR A 625 19.53 -13.94 -8.41
C TYR A 625 19.07 -14.71 -7.17
N SER A 626 20.05 -15.12 -6.34
CA SER A 626 19.80 -15.85 -5.09
C SER A 626 19.35 -14.92 -3.96
N ASP A 627 18.57 -15.45 -3.01
CA ASP A 627 18.14 -14.71 -1.83
C ASP A 627 19.35 -14.20 -1.01
N GLY A 628 19.22 -12.99 -0.47
CA GLY A 628 20.24 -12.33 0.33
C GLY A 628 21.29 -11.54 -0.48
N VAL A 629 21.29 -11.64 -1.81
CA VAL A 629 22.29 -10.98 -2.66
C VAL A 629 21.90 -9.52 -2.96
N GLN A 630 22.88 -8.62 -2.96
CA GLN A 630 22.72 -7.25 -3.44
C GLN A 630 22.82 -7.18 -4.97
N VAL A 631 21.81 -6.60 -5.60
CA VAL A 631 21.67 -6.48 -7.05
C VAL A 631 21.23 -5.07 -7.37
N MET A 632 21.81 -4.47 -8.42
CA MET A 632 21.61 -3.09 -8.85
C MET A 632 22.05 -2.05 -7.81
N PHE A 633 21.50 -2.08 -6.60
CA PHE A 633 21.70 -1.09 -5.56
C PHE A 633 22.51 -1.59 -4.35
N ARG A 634 23.23 -0.69 -3.71
CA ARG A 634 23.91 -0.92 -2.42
C ARG A 634 22.99 -0.67 -1.23
N GLN A 635 23.42 -1.07 -0.04
CA GLN A 635 22.69 -0.77 1.20
C GLN A 635 22.59 0.74 1.45
N PRO A 636 21.53 1.22 2.12
CA PRO A 636 21.24 2.66 2.30
C PRO A 636 22.39 3.52 2.86
N THR A 637 23.24 2.95 3.71
CA THR A 637 24.41 3.65 4.31
C THR A 637 25.52 3.98 3.31
N TYR A 638 25.53 3.42 2.10
CA TYR A 638 26.48 3.80 1.04
C TYR A 638 25.98 4.95 0.17
N SER A 639 25.10 5.79 0.70
CA SER A 639 24.49 6.90 -0.02
C SER A 639 25.37 8.17 -0.09
N GLY A 640 26.65 8.07 0.29
CA GLY A 640 27.60 9.18 0.26
C GLY A 640 27.16 10.30 1.21
N SER A 641 27.12 11.54 0.73
CA SER A 641 26.69 12.73 1.48
C SER A 641 25.24 12.73 2.01
N THR A 642 24.51 11.62 1.96
CA THR A 642 23.15 11.51 2.53
C THR A 642 23.06 10.41 3.59
N ASP A 643 24.16 9.75 3.92
CA ASP A 643 24.18 8.69 4.95
C ASP A 643 23.89 9.25 6.34
N GLU A 644 24.34 10.48 6.61
CA GLU A 644 24.06 11.23 7.83
C GLU A 644 22.58 11.57 8.03
N HIS A 645 21.71 11.35 7.03
CA HIS A 645 20.26 11.54 7.15
C HIS A 645 19.54 10.31 7.73
N LEU A 646 20.25 9.20 7.93
CA LEU A 646 19.67 7.90 8.25
C LEU A 646 19.99 7.49 9.69
N GLN A 647 19.09 6.69 10.27
CA GLN A 647 19.38 5.95 11.49
C GLN A 647 20.44 4.88 11.23
N THR A 648 21.14 4.43 12.29
CA THR A 648 22.16 3.38 12.17
C THR A 648 21.59 1.99 11.84
N SER A 649 20.29 1.77 12.08
CA SER A 649 19.54 0.56 11.73
C SER A 649 18.03 0.87 11.62
N PRO A 650 17.27 0.22 10.72
CA PRO A 650 17.70 -0.77 9.71
C PRO A 650 18.44 -0.11 8.53
N ASN A 651 19.26 -0.89 7.81
CA ASN A 651 20.01 -0.43 6.62
C ASN A 651 20.35 -1.61 5.70
N THR A 652 19.33 -2.29 5.17
CA THR A 652 19.49 -3.51 4.36
C THR A 652 18.99 -3.33 2.94
N SER A 653 19.64 -4.00 1.98
CA SER A 653 19.14 -4.15 0.61
C SER A 653 19.51 -5.54 0.10
N ARG A 654 18.53 -6.31 -0.40
CA ARG A 654 18.75 -7.72 -0.80
C ARG A 654 17.61 -8.26 -1.66
N VAL A 655 17.93 -9.23 -2.51
CA VAL A 655 16.92 -10.07 -3.17
C VAL A 655 16.26 -10.98 -2.13
N VAL A 656 14.93 -11.12 -2.19
CA VAL A 656 14.19 -12.11 -1.39
C VAL A 656 13.10 -12.77 -2.21
N SER A 657 12.80 -14.04 -1.89
CA SER A 657 11.57 -14.68 -2.35
C SER A 657 10.34 -14.07 -1.69
N GLY A 658 9.35 -13.71 -2.48
CA GLY A 658 8.12 -13.09 -1.98
C GLY A 658 7.06 -12.91 -3.06
N SER A 659 6.01 -12.17 -2.73
CA SER A 659 4.93 -11.82 -3.66
C SER A 659 5.41 -10.77 -4.67
N ALA A 660 6.19 -11.21 -5.64
CA ALA A 660 6.73 -10.41 -6.74
C ALA A 660 5.63 -9.89 -7.67
N PHE A 661 5.90 -8.76 -8.33
CA PHE A 661 5.06 -8.31 -9.43
C PHE A 661 5.26 -9.24 -10.64
N GLY A 662 6.51 -9.68 -10.84
CA GLY A 662 6.97 -10.31 -12.05
C GLY A 662 7.61 -11.69 -11.90
N GLY A 663 7.12 -12.57 -11.03
CA GLY A 663 7.70 -13.91 -10.85
C GLY A 663 7.62 -14.37 -9.40
N SER A 664 8.76 -14.63 -8.77
CA SER A 664 8.88 -15.12 -7.40
C SER A 664 9.90 -14.37 -6.54
N LYS A 665 10.67 -13.44 -7.11
CA LYS A 665 11.75 -12.70 -6.47
C LYS A 665 11.49 -11.19 -6.53
N ILE A 666 11.90 -10.48 -5.48
CA ILE A 666 11.88 -9.02 -5.42
C ILE A 666 13.19 -8.50 -4.83
N TYR A 667 13.46 -7.22 -5.01
CA TYR A 667 14.55 -6.53 -4.33
C TYR A 667 14.02 -5.67 -3.17
N GLN A 668 14.27 -6.11 -1.94
CA GLN A 668 13.80 -5.44 -0.73
C GLN A 668 14.87 -4.49 -0.18
N VAL A 669 14.44 -3.29 0.23
CA VAL A 669 15.28 -2.25 0.83
C VAL A 669 14.63 -1.73 2.11
N ASP A 670 15.37 -1.73 3.22
CA ASP A 670 14.89 -1.31 4.53
C ASP A 670 15.79 -0.20 5.12
N TRP A 671 15.19 0.92 5.56
CA TRP A 671 15.91 2.04 6.19
C TRP A 671 15.00 2.85 7.13
N ALA A 672 15.58 3.81 7.87
CA ALA A 672 14.83 4.85 8.58
C ALA A 672 15.58 6.18 8.52
N PHE A 673 14.85 7.30 8.42
CA PHE A 673 15.41 8.65 8.54
C PHE A 673 15.61 9.03 10.00
N LEU A 674 16.48 10.00 10.27
CA LEU A 674 16.69 10.52 11.63
C LEU A 674 15.43 11.17 12.22
N ASP A 675 14.71 11.93 11.41
CA ASP A 675 13.52 12.71 11.74
C ASP A 675 12.67 12.93 10.48
N THR A 676 11.60 13.72 10.59
CA THR A 676 10.70 14.08 9.47
C THR A 676 11.06 15.44 8.84
N ASP A 677 12.29 15.94 8.99
CA ASP A 677 12.69 17.20 8.36
C ASP A 677 12.64 17.05 6.82
N PRO A 678 11.98 17.95 6.07
CA PRO A 678 11.86 17.83 4.61
C PRO A 678 13.19 17.85 3.85
N SER A 679 14.32 18.17 4.50
CA SER A 679 15.66 18.00 3.94
C SER A 679 16.19 16.56 4.03
N ARG A 680 15.49 15.61 4.66
CA ARG A 680 15.92 14.20 4.76
C ARG A 680 15.64 13.45 3.47
N TRP A 681 16.69 12.79 2.97
CA TRP A 681 16.62 11.98 1.78
C TRP A 681 17.77 10.98 1.71
N LEU A 682 17.56 9.92 0.92
CA LEU A 682 18.44 8.79 0.69
C LEU A 682 18.76 8.70 -0.81
N ARG A 683 20.03 8.50 -1.15
CA ARG A 683 20.47 8.00 -2.46
C ARG A 683 20.74 6.51 -2.41
N LEU A 684 19.86 5.72 -3.01
CA LEU A 684 20.10 4.30 -3.16
C LEU A 684 20.98 4.06 -4.40
N THR A 685 22.30 3.91 -4.20
CA THR A 685 23.31 3.98 -5.28
C THR A 685 23.58 2.66 -5.99
N THR A 686 23.82 2.73 -7.30
CA THR A 686 24.23 1.58 -8.12
C THR A 686 25.75 1.37 -8.20
N SER A 687 26.52 2.43 -7.96
CA SER A 687 27.97 2.42 -8.13
C SER A 687 28.66 1.51 -7.11
N GLY A 688 29.42 0.53 -7.62
CA GLY A 688 30.15 -0.45 -6.82
C GLY A 688 29.33 -1.68 -6.40
N THR A 689 28.11 -1.87 -6.92
CA THR A 689 27.34 -3.11 -6.73
C THR A 689 27.95 -4.27 -7.53
N GLY A 690 28.06 -5.46 -6.93
CA GLY A 690 28.76 -6.60 -7.57
C GLY A 690 28.02 -7.28 -8.73
N ASN A 691 26.68 -7.25 -8.76
CA ASN A 691 25.88 -8.05 -9.69
C ASN A 691 25.22 -7.28 -10.84
N LEU A 692 25.13 -5.95 -10.75
CA LEU A 692 24.59 -5.07 -11.80
C LEU A 692 24.97 -3.59 -11.55
N PRO A 693 26.25 -3.20 -11.65
CA PRO A 693 26.66 -1.82 -11.42
C PRO A 693 26.28 -0.91 -12.59
N ASN A 694 25.68 0.24 -12.28
CA ASN A 694 25.41 1.36 -13.21
C ASN A 694 24.75 0.95 -14.53
N PRO A 695 23.54 0.38 -14.49
CA PRO A 695 22.88 -0.11 -15.68
C PRO A 695 22.60 1.02 -16.68
N ALA A 696 22.96 0.78 -17.94
CA ALA A 696 22.78 1.68 -19.06
C ALA A 696 21.31 1.78 -19.47
N VAL A 697 20.91 2.99 -19.83
CA VAL A 697 19.55 3.34 -20.27
C VAL A 697 19.56 4.18 -21.55
N ASP A 698 18.42 4.22 -22.21
CA ASP A 698 18.17 4.96 -23.43
C ASP A 698 17.34 6.19 -23.09
N LEU A 699 17.91 7.37 -23.24
CA LEU A 699 17.28 8.63 -22.89
C LEU A 699 16.18 9.05 -23.89
N THR A 700 15.87 8.20 -24.87
CA THR A 700 14.69 8.39 -25.75
C THR A 700 13.50 7.54 -25.34
N ARG A 701 13.62 6.77 -24.25
CA ARG A 701 12.64 5.75 -23.86
C ARG A 701 12.27 5.89 -22.38
N PRO A 702 10.99 5.74 -22.01
CA PRO A 702 10.59 5.74 -20.62
C PRO A 702 11.25 4.60 -19.83
N ILE A 703 11.78 4.95 -18.65
CA ILE A 703 12.33 4.01 -17.68
C ILE A 703 11.21 3.67 -16.69
N ARG A 704 10.87 2.39 -16.59
CA ARG A 704 9.76 1.90 -15.77
C ARG A 704 10.24 0.89 -14.75
N PHE A 705 9.70 0.95 -13.54
CA PHE A 705 9.87 -0.09 -12.53
C PHE A 705 8.66 -0.21 -11.62
N ARG A 706 8.57 -1.33 -10.90
CA ARG A 706 7.51 -1.60 -9.95
C ARG A 706 8.02 -1.41 -8.54
N ILE A 707 7.21 -0.77 -7.71
CA ILE A 707 7.54 -0.43 -6.33
C ILE A 707 6.36 -0.78 -5.42
N ARG A 708 6.62 -1.43 -4.29
CA ARG A 708 5.64 -1.66 -3.23
C ARG A 708 6.20 -1.12 -1.92
N LEU A 709 5.43 -0.26 -1.27
CA LEU A 709 5.73 0.23 0.07
C LEU A 709 5.06 -0.70 1.10
N ASN A 710 5.85 -1.32 1.98
CA ASN A 710 5.38 -2.27 3.01
C ASN A 710 5.29 -1.64 4.40
N SER A 711 5.31 -0.31 4.48
CA SER A 711 5.36 0.47 5.71
C SER A 711 4.43 1.68 5.60
N THR A 712 3.86 2.12 6.72
CA THR A 712 2.96 3.28 6.75
C THR A 712 3.72 4.59 6.48
N GLY A 713 3.14 5.46 5.66
CA GLY A 713 3.68 6.77 5.31
C GLY A 713 3.82 6.96 3.81
N SER A 714 4.47 8.05 3.42
CA SER A 714 4.68 8.44 2.04
C SER A 714 6.14 8.81 1.78
N LEU A 715 6.60 8.60 0.54
CA LEU A 715 7.96 8.91 0.08
C LEU A 715 7.90 9.66 -1.25
N ARG A 716 8.89 10.51 -1.52
CA ARG A 716 9.14 11.03 -2.87
C ARG A 716 10.19 10.19 -3.57
N VAL A 717 9.96 9.90 -4.85
CA VAL A 717 10.82 9.06 -5.68
C VAL A 717 11.20 9.79 -6.96
N CYS A 718 12.49 9.77 -7.29
CA CYS A 718 13.03 10.24 -8.56
C CYS A 718 14.23 9.38 -8.98
N LEU A 719 14.64 9.47 -10.25
CA LEU A 719 15.81 8.75 -10.76
C LEU A 719 16.99 9.70 -10.93
N GLY A 720 18.15 9.33 -10.40
CA GLY A 720 19.42 9.98 -10.69
C GLY A 720 20.03 9.35 -11.94
N ILE A 721 20.04 10.09 -13.04
CA ILE A 721 20.57 9.64 -14.33
C ILE A 721 21.92 10.31 -14.57
N ARG A 722 22.92 9.52 -14.94
CA ARG A 722 24.23 10.02 -15.35
C ARG A 722 24.35 10.03 -16.87
N GLU A 723 24.83 11.13 -17.42
CA GLU A 723 24.99 11.35 -18.85
C GLU A 723 26.33 10.79 -19.35
N THR A 724 26.41 9.46 -19.44
CA THR A 724 27.67 8.78 -19.77
C THR A 724 27.96 8.75 -21.27
N GLY A 725 26.93 8.69 -22.12
CA GLY A 725 27.04 8.56 -23.58
C GLY A 725 27.62 7.23 -24.07
N THR A 726 27.65 6.20 -23.21
CA THR A 726 28.23 4.90 -23.56
C THR A 726 27.28 4.06 -24.43
N ASP A 727 27.80 3.47 -25.50
CA ASP A 727 27.04 2.67 -26.47
C ASP A 727 26.93 1.18 -26.07
N VAL A 728 26.81 0.89 -24.77
CA VAL A 728 26.61 -0.48 -24.30
C VAL A 728 25.12 -0.85 -24.36
N PRO A 729 24.78 -2.15 -24.44
CA PRO A 729 23.39 -2.60 -24.38
C PRO A 729 22.67 -2.11 -23.12
N ILE A 730 21.36 -1.94 -23.22
CA ILE A 730 20.50 -1.57 -22.08
C ILE A 730 20.68 -2.61 -20.96
N GLY A 731 20.84 -2.13 -19.73
CA GLY A 731 21.06 -2.96 -18.55
C GLY A 731 22.52 -3.34 -18.28
N GLU A 732 23.41 -3.25 -19.26
CA GLU A 732 24.86 -3.45 -19.03
C GLU A 732 25.47 -2.25 -18.29
N ASN A 733 26.68 -2.40 -17.78
CA ASN A 733 27.37 -1.32 -17.06
C ASN A 733 27.75 -0.17 -18.01
N GLY A 734 27.05 0.95 -17.95
CA GLY A 734 27.30 2.13 -18.79
C GLY A 734 28.30 3.13 -18.21
N GLY A 735 29.05 2.77 -17.16
CA GLY A 735 30.18 3.54 -16.64
C GLY A 735 29.86 4.53 -15.52
N THR A 736 30.83 5.39 -15.21
CA THR A 736 30.85 6.29 -14.03
C THR A 736 31.23 7.74 -14.37
N SER A 737 31.51 8.05 -15.64
CA SER A 737 31.91 9.38 -16.08
C SER A 737 30.72 10.17 -16.59
N GLY A 738 30.65 11.47 -16.32
CA GLY A 738 29.56 12.35 -16.75
C GLY A 738 28.89 13.06 -15.59
N THR A 739 28.05 14.04 -15.90
CA THR A 739 27.18 14.77 -14.98
C THR A 739 25.96 13.94 -14.60
N ILE A 740 25.33 14.29 -13.47
CA ILE A 740 24.13 13.61 -12.94
C ILE A 740 22.99 14.62 -12.84
N GLU A 741 21.80 14.14 -13.16
CA GLU A 741 20.56 14.90 -13.16
C GLU A 741 19.43 14.08 -12.54
N TRP A 742 18.43 14.78 -11.99
CA TRP A 742 17.24 14.19 -11.39
C TRP A 742 16.10 14.17 -12.39
N LEU A 743 15.79 12.98 -12.89
CA LEU A 743 14.60 12.75 -13.70
C LEU A 743 13.36 12.55 -12.81
N GLY A 744 12.29 13.28 -13.12
CA GLY A 744 11.01 13.26 -12.40
C GLY A 744 10.95 14.21 -11.20
N ALA A 745 11.86 15.19 -11.12
CA ALA A 745 11.84 16.22 -10.09
C ALA A 745 11.96 17.61 -10.72
N ALA A 746 11.10 18.55 -10.30
CA ALA A 746 11.12 19.94 -10.78
C ALA A 746 11.82 20.91 -9.82
N SER A 747 12.06 20.50 -8.57
CA SER A 747 12.64 21.34 -7.52
C SER A 747 13.33 20.52 -6.44
N SER A 748 14.10 21.18 -5.57
CA SER A 748 14.65 20.57 -4.35
C SER A 748 14.33 21.41 -3.12
N THR A 749 14.27 20.76 -1.95
CA THR A 749 14.16 21.41 -0.65
C THR A 749 15.44 21.15 0.12
N SER A 750 16.27 22.18 0.30
CA SER A 750 17.57 22.06 0.97
C SER A 750 18.45 20.92 0.43
N GLY A 751 18.40 20.68 -0.88
CA GLY A 751 19.13 19.61 -1.57
C GLY A 751 18.37 18.29 -1.75
N ALA A 752 17.23 18.08 -1.06
CA ALA A 752 16.39 16.89 -1.25
C ALA A 752 15.49 17.04 -2.49
N PRO A 753 15.59 16.16 -3.51
CA PRO A 753 14.80 16.28 -4.75
C PRO A 753 13.32 16.02 -4.48
N GLN A 754 12.45 16.88 -5.03
CA GLN A 754 11.01 16.80 -4.87
C GLN A 754 10.37 15.99 -6.00
N GLY A 755 10.58 14.67 -5.96
CA GLY A 755 10.06 13.72 -6.95
C GLY A 755 8.59 13.33 -6.77
N VAL A 756 8.20 12.26 -7.48
CA VAL A 756 6.86 11.66 -7.48
C VAL A 756 6.53 11.09 -6.11
N VAL A 757 5.37 11.43 -5.55
CA VAL A 757 4.94 10.89 -4.25
C VAL A 757 4.35 9.49 -4.40
N ILE A 758 4.84 8.55 -3.61
CA ILE A 758 4.23 7.23 -3.39
C ILE A 758 3.73 7.13 -1.94
N SER A 759 2.66 6.37 -1.72
CA SER A 759 2.06 6.14 -0.40
C SER A 759 1.77 4.66 -0.18
N ASP A 760 1.56 4.24 1.06
CA ASP A 760 1.10 2.89 1.38
C ASP A 760 -0.30 2.64 0.79
N GLN A 761 -0.40 1.59 -0.03
CA GLN A 761 -1.65 1.15 -0.67
C GLN A 761 -2.10 -0.22 -0.13
N GLY A 762 -1.76 -0.54 1.13
CA GLY A 762 -2.10 -1.82 1.75
C GLY A 762 -1.31 -2.99 1.16
N GLY A 763 -0.01 -2.76 0.89
CA GLY A 763 0.87 -3.77 0.29
C GLY A 763 0.61 -4.05 -1.20
N GLN A 764 -0.03 -3.14 -1.94
CA GLN A 764 -0.19 -3.25 -3.39
C GLN A 764 1.02 -2.68 -4.16
N TRP A 765 1.27 -3.23 -5.34
CA TRP A 765 2.30 -2.75 -6.26
C TRP A 765 1.86 -1.46 -6.97
N GLN A 766 2.79 -0.53 -7.10
CA GLN A 766 2.66 0.69 -7.89
C GLN A 766 3.66 0.65 -9.05
N THR A 767 3.27 1.24 -10.17
CA THR A 767 4.13 1.39 -11.36
C THR A 767 4.65 2.81 -11.40
N LEU A 768 5.97 2.99 -11.36
CA LEU A 768 6.60 4.27 -11.63
C LEU A 768 7.21 4.22 -13.03
N SER A 769 6.86 5.21 -13.84
CA SER A 769 7.41 5.43 -15.17
C SER A 769 7.97 6.84 -15.22
N PHE A 770 9.21 6.96 -15.65
CA PHE A 770 9.93 8.22 -15.82
C PHE A 770 10.27 8.35 -17.30
N ASP A 771 9.74 9.37 -17.96
CA ASP A 771 10.00 9.66 -19.36
C ASP A 771 11.07 10.76 -19.49
N PRO A 772 12.31 10.42 -19.91
CA PRO A 772 13.38 11.39 -20.10
C PRO A 772 13.03 12.57 -21.02
N LEU A 773 12.05 12.41 -21.92
CA LEU A 773 11.67 13.41 -22.90
C LEU A 773 10.51 14.30 -22.45
N ALA A 774 9.72 13.87 -21.47
CA ALA A 774 8.48 14.54 -21.06
C ALA A 774 8.49 14.99 -19.59
N ASP A 775 9.17 14.27 -18.71
CA ASP A 775 9.20 14.58 -17.29
C ASP A 775 10.20 15.69 -16.95
N SER A 776 9.97 16.36 -15.82
CA SER A 776 10.86 17.41 -15.35
C SER A 776 12.24 16.86 -14.99
N VAL A 777 13.28 17.55 -15.45
CA VAL A 777 14.68 17.27 -15.12
C VAL A 777 15.22 18.39 -14.24
N LEU A 778 15.81 18.03 -13.10
CA LEU A 778 16.45 18.97 -12.17
C LEU A 778 17.95 18.68 -12.12
N GLY A 779 18.78 19.70 -12.36
CA GLY A 779 20.24 19.56 -12.26
C GLY A 779 20.70 19.14 -10.87
N PHE A 780 21.63 18.18 -10.80
CA PHE A 780 22.32 17.81 -9.55
C PHE A 780 23.80 18.18 -9.60
N THR A 781 24.56 17.52 -10.47
CA THR A 781 25.92 17.96 -10.85
C THR A 781 25.99 18.47 -12.29
N GLY A 782 24.93 18.29 -13.08
CA GLY A 782 24.73 18.82 -14.43
C GLY A 782 23.89 20.11 -14.48
N ASP A 783 23.37 20.43 -15.67
CA ASP A 783 22.63 21.66 -15.97
C ASP A 783 21.10 21.48 -15.96
N GLY A 784 20.61 20.25 -15.82
CA GLY A 784 19.17 19.95 -15.76
C GLY A 784 18.58 19.65 -17.13
N VAL A 785 19.41 19.18 -18.07
CA VAL A 785 19.02 18.78 -19.42
C VAL A 785 19.69 17.45 -19.75
N LEU A 786 18.90 16.39 -19.96
CA LEU A 786 19.42 15.08 -20.33
C LEU A 786 19.90 15.08 -21.79
N ALA A 787 21.17 15.40 -22.01
CA ALA A 787 21.80 15.58 -23.31
C ALA A 787 23.13 14.83 -23.43
N ALA A 788 23.07 13.49 -23.39
CA ALA A 788 24.24 12.62 -23.57
C ALA A 788 24.49 12.23 -25.03
N ALA A 789 25.75 11.98 -25.38
CA ALA A 789 26.11 11.44 -26.70
C ALA A 789 25.38 10.11 -26.98
N ASN A 790 24.90 9.93 -28.22
CA ASN A 790 24.10 8.76 -28.64
C ASN A 790 22.80 8.53 -27.85
N ASN A 791 22.33 9.53 -27.09
CA ASN A 791 21.14 9.45 -26.22
C ASN A 791 21.20 8.31 -25.19
N LYS A 792 22.41 7.95 -24.70
CA LYS A 792 22.58 6.92 -23.68
C LYS A 792 23.07 7.49 -22.35
N GLY A 793 22.47 7.05 -21.25
CA GLY A 793 22.89 7.37 -19.89
C GLY A 793 22.98 6.14 -19.01
N THR A 794 23.19 6.32 -17.71
CA THR A 794 23.10 5.24 -16.72
C THR A 794 22.22 5.63 -15.55
N ILE A 795 21.50 4.66 -14.99
CA ILE A 795 20.87 4.84 -13.67
C ILE A 795 21.98 4.80 -12.64
N GLU A 796 22.24 5.93 -11.98
CA GLU A 796 23.24 6.05 -10.92
C GLU A 796 22.62 5.77 -9.54
N HIS A 797 21.37 6.16 -9.32
CA HIS A 797 20.66 5.93 -8.07
C HIS A 797 19.15 6.21 -8.15
N ILE A 798 18.41 5.72 -7.15
CA ILE A 798 17.06 6.19 -6.83
C ILE A 798 17.16 7.20 -5.68
N GLY A 799 16.53 8.36 -5.85
CA GLY A 799 16.35 9.35 -4.79
C GLY A 799 15.06 9.08 -4.02
N LEU A 800 15.17 8.95 -2.69
CA LEU A 800 14.05 8.70 -1.79
C LEU A 800 14.01 9.79 -0.71
N ALA A 801 13.04 10.71 -0.77
CA ALA A 801 12.93 11.80 0.20
C ALA A 801 11.71 11.66 1.11
N VAL A 802 11.83 12.19 2.33
CA VAL A 802 10.77 12.11 3.34
C VAL A 802 9.55 12.95 2.94
N VAL A 803 8.35 12.50 3.32
CA VAL A 803 7.11 13.26 3.17
C VAL A 803 6.45 13.50 4.52
N ASP A 804 6.10 12.43 5.23
CA ASP A 804 5.24 12.49 6.43
C ASP A 804 5.68 11.58 7.58
N SER A 805 6.68 10.71 7.39
CA SER A 805 7.12 9.71 8.35
C SER A 805 8.63 9.52 8.31
N ALA A 806 9.27 9.31 9.46
CA ALA A 806 10.71 9.00 9.53
C ALA A 806 11.00 7.50 9.28
N GLY A 807 9.97 6.66 9.13
CA GLY A 807 10.10 5.21 8.99
C GLY A 807 10.03 4.45 10.34
N PRO A 808 10.47 3.18 10.40
CA PRO A 808 11.24 2.48 9.36
C PRO A 808 10.42 2.22 8.09
N PHE A 809 11.06 2.42 6.94
CA PHE A 809 10.53 2.11 5.63
C PHE A 809 11.04 0.75 5.16
N SER A 810 10.16 0.01 4.49
CA SER A 810 10.51 -1.19 3.74
C SER A 810 9.88 -1.09 2.36
N VAL A 811 10.70 -1.10 1.32
CA VAL A 811 10.29 -1.00 -0.08
C VAL A 811 10.73 -2.23 -0.84
N ASP A 812 9.81 -2.84 -1.56
CA ASP A 812 10.11 -3.88 -2.55
C ASP A 812 10.13 -3.25 -3.94
N LEU A 813 11.16 -3.60 -4.72
CA LEU A 813 11.35 -3.20 -6.11
C LEU A 813 11.33 -4.43 -7.00
N ASP A 814 10.77 -4.28 -8.20
CA ASP A 814 10.70 -5.35 -9.19
C ASP A 814 10.63 -4.78 -10.62
N VAL A 815 10.98 -5.62 -11.61
CA VAL A 815 10.86 -5.38 -13.06
C VAL A 815 11.30 -3.97 -13.50
N PHE A 816 12.60 -3.70 -13.45
CA PHE A 816 13.19 -2.52 -14.13
C PHE A 816 13.29 -2.79 -15.61
N GLU A 817 12.76 -1.88 -16.43
CA GLU A 817 12.72 -2.02 -17.87
C GLU A 817 12.66 -0.65 -18.57
N GLN A 818 12.94 -0.66 -19.86
CA GLN A 818 12.70 0.47 -20.74
C GLN A 818 11.59 0.15 -21.71
N MET A 819 10.56 0.97 -21.70
CA MET A 819 9.47 0.86 -22.67
C MET A 819 10.00 1.07 -24.07
N THR A 820 9.50 0.37 -25.08
CA THR A 820 9.75 0.78 -26.47
C THR A 820 9.28 2.23 -26.61
N PRO A 821 10.02 3.07 -27.36
CA PRO A 821 9.56 4.43 -27.57
C PRO A 821 8.17 4.33 -28.22
N PRO A 822 7.18 5.13 -27.78
CA PRO A 822 5.90 5.17 -28.46
C PRO A 822 6.16 5.39 -29.95
N PRO A 823 5.39 4.77 -30.87
CA PRO A 823 5.57 5.00 -32.30
C PRO A 823 5.41 6.50 -32.55
N SER A 824 6.52 7.20 -32.73
CA SER A 824 6.54 8.63 -32.95
C SER A 824 6.06 8.88 -34.38
N THR A 825 4.95 9.59 -34.52
CA THR A 825 4.55 10.05 -35.84
C THR A 825 5.66 10.99 -36.36
N PRO A 826 6.22 10.72 -37.56
CA PRO A 826 7.14 11.68 -38.16
C PRO A 826 6.41 13.02 -38.28
N PRO A 827 7.12 14.15 -38.18
CA PRO A 827 6.50 15.44 -38.40
C PRO A 827 5.81 15.43 -39.77
N GLN A 828 4.67 16.11 -39.87
CA GLN A 828 3.90 16.27 -41.09
C GLN A 828 3.68 17.77 -41.27
N VAL A 829 4.25 18.33 -42.33
CA VAL A 829 4.05 19.72 -42.71
C VAL A 829 2.65 19.86 -43.32
N ALA A 830 1.69 20.27 -42.49
CA ALA A 830 0.30 20.45 -42.87
C ALA A 830 0.09 21.80 -43.59
N GLY A 831 0.70 22.87 -43.10
CA GLY A 831 0.72 24.19 -43.73
C GLY A 831 2.01 24.39 -44.48
N GLN A 832 1.90 24.42 -45.80
CA GLN A 832 3.02 24.67 -46.71
C GLN A 832 3.32 26.17 -46.79
N PRO A 833 4.59 26.58 -46.93
CA PRO A 833 4.90 27.97 -47.20
C PRO A 833 4.32 28.32 -48.57
N THR A 834 3.78 29.53 -48.71
CA THR A 834 3.18 30.01 -49.96
C THR A 834 4.16 30.86 -50.73
N ALA A 835 4.17 30.74 -52.06
CA ALA A 835 4.96 31.64 -52.90
C ALA A 835 4.56 33.11 -52.65
N LEU A 836 5.55 33.98 -52.55
CA LEU A 836 5.38 35.40 -52.29
C LEU A 836 5.90 36.22 -53.45
N LEU A 837 5.15 37.26 -53.77
CA LEU A 837 5.59 38.33 -54.64
C LEU A 837 5.76 39.57 -53.76
N ALA A 838 7.00 40.01 -53.57
CA ALA A 838 7.34 41.14 -52.71
C ALA A 838 8.02 42.24 -53.53
N CYS A 839 7.72 43.50 -53.24
CA CYS A 839 8.47 44.62 -53.81
C CYS A 839 9.83 44.73 -53.11
N ALA A 840 10.86 45.15 -53.85
CA ALA A 840 12.16 45.46 -53.26
C ALA A 840 12.01 46.47 -52.10
N GLY A 841 12.68 46.22 -50.97
CA GLY A 841 12.59 46.98 -49.72
C GLY A 841 11.41 46.63 -48.80
N ALA A 842 10.50 45.74 -49.23
CA ALA A 842 9.41 45.26 -48.38
C ALA A 842 9.86 44.13 -47.44
N GLN A 843 8.96 43.67 -46.55
CA GLN A 843 9.18 42.47 -45.74
C GLN A 843 8.49 41.26 -46.39
N ALA A 844 9.16 40.10 -46.39
CA ALA A 844 8.59 38.81 -46.76
C ALA A 844 8.60 37.85 -45.54
N SER A 845 7.59 36.99 -45.42
CA SER A 845 7.53 35.99 -44.36
C SER A 845 6.98 34.66 -44.85
N PHE A 846 7.79 33.61 -44.69
CA PHE A 846 7.36 32.24 -44.94
C PHE A 846 7.03 31.58 -43.60
N ALA A 847 5.95 30.81 -43.57
CA ALA A 847 5.56 30.06 -42.40
C ALA A 847 5.24 28.63 -42.78
N VAL A 848 5.56 27.71 -41.88
CA VAL A 848 5.06 26.35 -41.91
C VAL A 848 4.20 26.10 -40.69
N THR A 849 3.21 25.22 -40.84
CA THR A 849 2.59 24.57 -39.67
C THR A 849 2.82 23.08 -39.82
N ALA A 850 3.35 22.48 -38.76
CA ALA A 850 3.66 21.06 -38.74
C ALA A 850 3.03 20.41 -37.51
N THR A 851 2.60 19.17 -37.68
CA THR A 851 2.10 18.31 -36.61
C THR A 851 3.04 17.12 -36.48
N GLY A 852 3.40 16.73 -35.28
CA GLY A 852 4.21 15.54 -35.02
C GLY A 852 4.37 15.36 -33.51
N ASP A 853 4.74 14.16 -33.09
CA ASP A 853 4.92 13.87 -31.67
C ASP A 853 6.28 14.40 -31.17
N GLY A 854 6.29 14.99 -29.97
CA GLY A 854 7.49 15.54 -29.31
C GLY A 854 7.81 16.99 -29.67
N ILE A 855 9.00 17.44 -29.26
CA ILE A 855 9.52 18.78 -29.59
C ILE A 855 9.94 18.78 -31.06
N LEU A 856 9.37 19.70 -31.85
CA LEU A 856 9.72 19.89 -33.26
C LEU A 856 10.87 20.89 -33.39
N SER A 857 11.87 20.55 -34.20
CA SER A 857 12.91 21.48 -34.64
C SER A 857 12.75 21.83 -36.12
N TYR A 858 13.18 23.04 -36.49
CA TYR A 858 13.01 23.60 -37.83
C TYR A 858 14.37 24.00 -38.39
N GLN A 859 14.53 23.87 -39.70
CA GLN A 859 15.69 24.38 -40.43
C GLN A 859 15.22 24.88 -41.80
N TRP A 860 15.25 26.19 -42.01
CA TRP A 860 14.95 26.78 -43.31
C TRP A 860 16.11 26.62 -44.28
N GLN A 861 15.76 26.37 -45.54
CA GLN A 861 16.69 26.25 -46.66
C GLN A 861 16.28 27.20 -47.79
N LYS A 862 17.28 27.82 -48.43
CA LYS A 862 17.14 28.53 -49.71
C LYS A 862 17.85 27.75 -50.80
N ASP A 863 17.11 27.40 -51.85
CA ASP A 863 17.61 26.63 -53.00
C ASP A 863 18.39 25.36 -52.60
N GLY A 864 17.99 24.75 -51.48
CA GLY A 864 18.56 23.52 -50.93
C GLY A 864 19.73 23.69 -49.96
N SER A 865 20.18 24.91 -49.67
CA SER A 865 21.22 25.19 -48.66
C SER A 865 20.60 25.70 -47.35
N ASP A 866 21.10 25.23 -46.21
CA ASP A 866 20.65 25.69 -44.88
C ASP A 866 20.93 27.18 -44.68
N LEU A 867 19.92 27.90 -44.16
CA LEU A 867 20.01 29.31 -43.79
C LEU A 867 20.42 29.46 -42.33
N SER A 868 21.04 30.58 -42.02
CA SER A 868 21.32 31.06 -40.66
C SER A 868 20.80 32.48 -40.50
N ASP A 869 20.42 32.86 -39.28
CA ASP A 869 19.99 34.23 -38.98
C ASP A 869 21.13 35.24 -39.19
N ASP A 870 20.79 36.42 -39.69
CA ASP A 870 21.69 37.58 -39.87
C ASP A 870 20.94 38.91 -39.65
N ASP A 871 21.51 40.04 -40.10
CA ASP A 871 20.91 41.37 -39.92
C ASP A 871 19.57 41.57 -40.69
N ARG A 872 19.24 40.70 -41.66
CA ARG A 872 18.03 40.75 -42.49
C ARG A 872 17.14 39.50 -42.37
N ILE A 873 17.72 38.35 -42.06
CA ILE A 873 17.05 37.04 -41.96
C ILE A 873 16.90 36.64 -40.50
N PHE A 874 15.66 36.34 -40.09
CA PHE A 874 15.33 35.92 -38.72
C PHE A 874 14.46 34.67 -38.71
N GLY A 875 14.69 33.77 -37.75
CA GLY A 875 13.87 32.57 -37.55
C GLY A 875 14.23 31.39 -38.46
N SER A 876 15.50 31.26 -38.87
CA SER A 876 15.98 30.13 -39.67
C SER A 876 15.83 28.77 -38.98
N ASP A 877 15.74 28.75 -37.64
CA ASP A 877 15.47 27.57 -36.80
C ASP A 877 14.05 27.53 -36.21
N ASN A 878 13.14 28.38 -36.71
CA ASN A 878 11.78 28.56 -36.19
C ASN A 878 10.70 28.20 -37.23
N HIS A 879 9.44 28.05 -36.81
CA HIS A 879 8.32 27.72 -37.70
C HIS A 879 7.95 28.87 -38.67
N THR A 880 8.54 30.05 -38.49
CA THR A 880 8.37 31.23 -39.35
C THR A 880 9.74 31.82 -39.67
N LEU A 881 10.02 32.01 -40.96
CA LEU A 881 11.16 32.74 -41.50
C LEU A 881 10.72 34.16 -41.88
N GLN A 882 11.49 35.17 -41.49
CA GLN A 882 11.27 36.56 -41.89
C GLN A 882 12.49 37.11 -42.62
N ILE A 883 12.24 37.81 -43.73
CA ILE A 883 13.24 38.56 -44.49
C ILE A 883 12.79 40.01 -44.55
N VAL A 884 13.55 40.92 -43.96
CA VAL A 884 13.28 42.37 -44.03
C VAL A 884 14.07 43.02 -45.16
N ASP A 885 13.55 44.15 -45.66
CA ASP A 885 14.21 44.96 -46.69
C ASP A 885 14.55 44.17 -47.98
N VAL A 886 13.64 43.29 -48.43
CA VAL A 886 13.82 42.30 -49.51
C VAL A 886 14.60 42.86 -50.71
N ALA A 887 15.66 42.16 -51.10
CA ALA A 887 16.54 42.52 -52.23
C ALA A 887 16.45 41.47 -53.35
N ASP A 888 16.91 41.82 -54.56
CA ASP A 888 16.87 40.92 -55.73
C ASP A 888 17.58 39.58 -55.48
N GLU A 889 18.63 39.58 -54.65
CA GLU A 889 19.36 38.37 -54.28
C GLU A 889 18.56 37.42 -53.39
N ASP A 890 17.51 37.89 -52.70
CA ASP A 890 16.61 37.07 -51.89
C ASP A 890 15.65 36.23 -52.74
N ALA A 891 15.52 36.53 -54.04
CA ALA A 891 14.72 35.71 -54.95
C ALA A 891 15.25 34.26 -54.98
N GLY A 892 14.36 33.29 -54.81
CA GLY A 892 14.74 31.88 -54.69
C GLY A 892 13.63 31.01 -54.13
N HIS A 893 13.90 29.73 -53.95
CA HIS A 893 12.93 28.76 -53.42
C HIS A 893 13.25 28.43 -51.95
N TYR A 894 12.31 28.76 -51.07
CA TYR A 894 12.42 28.55 -49.64
C TYR A 894 11.63 27.33 -49.21
N ARG A 895 12.25 26.43 -48.44
CA ARG A 895 11.58 25.28 -47.82
C ARG A 895 12.09 25.09 -46.40
N CYS A 896 11.27 24.47 -45.55
CA CYS A 896 11.65 24.16 -44.18
C CYS A 896 11.75 22.64 -44.01
N ILE A 897 12.83 22.18 -43.36
CA ILE A 897 12.96 20.82 -42.86
C ILE A 897 12.45 20.84 -41.42
N VAL A 898 11.41 20.06 -41.14
CA VAL A 898 10.88 19.86 -39.80
C VAL A 898 11.34 18.50 -39.31
N SER A 899 11.93 18.45 -38.12
CA SER A 899 12.48 17.22 -37.56
C SER A 899 11.87 16.92 -36.20
N SER A 900 11.68 15.64 -35.92
CA SER A 900 11.40 15.11 -34.59
C SER A 900 12.13 13.78 -34.41
N LEU A 901 11.96 13.13 -33.25
CA LEU A 901 12.47 11.78 -33.03
C LEU A 901 11.85 10.74 -33.98
N GLY A 902 10.67 11.01 -34.54
CA GLY A 902 9.98 10.14 -35.50
C GLY A 902 10.49 10.24 -36.93
N GLY A 903 11.41 11.16 -37.22
CA GLY A 903 11.97 11.39 -38.53
C GLY A 903 11.88 12.84 -38.96
N THR A 904 11.98 13.08 -40.27
CA THR A 904 11.91 14.41 -40.85
C THR A 904 10.83 14.49 -41.90
N ASP A 905 10.27 15.67 -42.07
CA ASP A 905 9.42 16.02 -43.20
C ASP A 905 9.84 17.36 -43.75
N VAL A 906 9.74 17.51 -45.06
CA VAL A 906 10.28 18.66 -45.78
C VAL A 906 9.12 19.36 -46.45
N SER A 907 8.96 20.65 -46.17
CA SER A 907 7.94 21.44 -46.85
C SER A 907 8.19 21.46 -48.35
N SER A 908 7.11 21.64 -49.12
CA SER A 908 7.23 22.14 -50.48
C SER A 908 7.99 23.46 -50.51
N ALA A 909 8.62 23.74 -51.63
CA ALA A 909 9.40 24.95 -51.80
C ALA A 909 8.49 26.09 -52.30
N ALA A 910 8.52 27.23 -51.60
CA ALA A 910 7.82 28.45 -51.96
C ALA A 910 8.78 29.42 -52.65
N ALA A 911 8.40 29.92 -53.82
CA ALA A 911 9.21 30.93 -54.51
C ALA A 911 9.01 32.31 -53.87
N LEU A 912 10.10 33.00 -53.55
CA LEU A 912 10.11 34.46 -53.41
C LEU A 912 10.43 35.07 -54.76
N SER A 913 9.52 35.86 -55.31
CA SER A 913 9.75 36.70 -56.48
C SER A 913 9.80 38.16 -56.05
N VAL A 914 10.81 38.88 -56.53
CA VAL A 914 11.02 40.29 -56.18
C VAL A 914 10.57 41.17 -57.35
N GLN A 915 9.72 42.15 -57.06
CA GLN A 915 9.24 43.14 -58.02
C GLN A 915 10.05 44.42 -57.92
N ALA A 916 10.37 44.99 -59.08
CA ALA A 916 11.02 46.29 -59.17
C ALA A 916 10.13 47.37 -58.51
N ALA A 917 10.71 48.10 -57.56
CA ALA A 917 10.06 49.22 -56.90
C ALA A 917 9.66 50.30 -57.92
N THR A 918 8.55 51.01 -57.64
CA THR A 918 8.19 52.19 -58.41
C THR A 918 9.19 53.31 -58.11
N VAL A 919 9.90 53.79 -59.11
CA VAL A 919 10.89 54.86 -58.97
C VAL A 919 10.70 55.94 -60.03
N ILE A 920 10.93 57.19 -59.66
CA ILE A 920 11.04 58.30 -60.62
C ILE A 920 12.46 58.28 -61.17
N THR A 921 12.59 58.18 -62.49
CA THR A 921 13.88 58.17 -63.19
C THR A 921 14.22 59.53 -63.79
N GLU A 922 13.24 60.41 -63.97
CA GLU A 922 13.44 61.79 -64.44
C GLU A 922 12.36 62.71 -63.86
N HIS A 923 12.78 63.84 -63.27
CA HIS A 923 11.90 64.84 -62.66
C HIS A 923 11.63 66.03 -63.59
N PRO A 924 10.42 66.64 -63.56
CA PRO A 924 10.16 67.87 -64.29
C PRO A 924 11.02 69.02 -63.80
N GLN A 925 11.33 69.94 -64.71
CA GLN A 925 12.16 71.12 -64.44
C GLN A 925 11.33 72.39 -64.42
N SER A 926 11.60 73.29 -63.47
CA SER A 926 10.98 74.62 -63.37
C SER A 926 11.27 75.47 -64.62
N GLN A 927 10.30 76.28 -65.06
CA GLN A 927 10.45 77.11 -66.26
C GLN A 927 9.77 78.48 -66.05
N GLY A 928 10.42 79.56 -66.49
CA GLY A 928 9.78 80.87 -66.67
C GLY A 928 9.17 80.96 -68.07
N ILE A 929 7.88 81.25 -68.18
CA ILE A 929 7.13 81.19 -69.44
C ILE A 929 6.57 82.56 -69.80
N GLU A 930 6.78 83.01 -71.03
CA GLU A 930 6.17 84.22 -71.56
C GLU A 930 4.65 84.06 -71.74
N LEU A 931 3.89 85.13 -71.45
CA LEU A 931 2.43 85.10 -71.58
C LEU A 931 1.98 84.75 -73.00
N GLY A 932 1.06 83.80 -73.12
CA GLY A 932 0.53 83.26 -74.38
C GLY A 932 1.36 82.13 -75.01
N ALA A 933 2.54 81.81 -74.48
CA ALA A 933 3.36 80.69 -74.95
C ALA A 933 2.82 79.32 -74.45
N THR A 934 3.49 78.23 -74.82
CA THR A 934 3.15 76.87 -74.35
C THR A 934 4.22 76.35 -73.40
N ALA A 935 3.83 75.97 -72.19
CA ALA A 935 4.69 75.29 -71.24
C ALA A 935 4.64 73.76 -71.46
N VAL A 936 5.77 73.08 -71.34
CA VAL A 936 5.87 71.61 -71.46
C VAL A 936 6.71 71.05 -70.31
N LEU A 937 6.12 70.18 -69.50
CA LEU A 937 6.79 69.46 -68.42
C LEU A 937 6.83 67.96 -68.73
N THR A 938 7.97 67.32 -68.46
CA THR A 938 8.17 65.87 -68.66
C THR A 938 8.57 65.21 -67.36
N VAL A 939 8.17 63.96 -67.19
CA VAL A 939 8.56 63.07 -66.09
C VAL A 939 8.75 61.68 -66.65
N ALA A 940 9.66 60.90 -66.08
CA ALA A 940 9.80 59.48 -66.39
C ALA A 940 9.84 58.68 -65.09
N GLY A 941 9.15 57.54 -65.06
CA GLY A 941 9.28 56.57 -63.98
C GLY A 941 9.24 55.14 -64.48
N SER A 942 9.82 54.24 -63.68
CA SER A 942 9.82 52.79 -63.90
C SER A 942 9.26 52.09 -62.67
N GLY A 943 8.83 50.84 -62.83
CA GLY A 943 8.27 50.03 -61.75
C GLY A 943 7.63 48.77 -62.32
N ALA A 944 7.32 47.82 -61.45
CA ALA A 944 6.63 46.60 -61.86
C ALA A 944 5.22 46.90 -62.40
N GLY A 945 4.82 46.22 -63.47
CA GLY A 945 3.49 46.37 -64.07
C GLY A 945 3.33 47.63 -64.94
N THR A 946 2.08 48.11 -65.04
CA THR A 946 1.76 49.25 -65.91
C THR A 946 2.01 50.57 -65.18
N VAL A 947 2.99 51.34 -65.65
CA VAL A 947 3.29 52.67 -65.12
C VAL A 947 2.24 53.69 -65.59
N THR A 948 1.60 54.37 -64.64
CA THR A 948 0.61 55.42 -64.88
C THR A 948 1.05 56.74 -64.28
N TYR A 949 0.61 57.84 -64.89
CA TYR A 949 1.05 59.19 -64.57
C TYR A 949 -0.15 60.05 -64.20
N ARG A 950 0.05 60.98 -63.27
CA ARG A 950 -0.95 61.97 -62.87
C ARG A 950 -0.28 63.26 -62.47
N TRP A 951 -0.44 64.27 -63.31
CA TRP A 951 0.05 65.61 -63.04
C TRP A 951 -0.85 66.31 -62.04
N GLN A 952 -0.21 67.02 -61.13
CA GLN A 952 -0.84 67.81 -60.09
C GLN A 952 -0.32 69.23 -60.18
N LYS A 953 -1.21 70.21 -60.01
CA LYS A 953 -0.85 71.61 -59.77
C LYS A 953 -1.15 71.93 -58.31
N ASN A 954 -0.14 72.36 -57.58
CA ASN A 954 -0.22 72.64 -56.14
C ASN A 954 -0.88 71.47 -55.40
N GLU A 955 -0.43 70.24 -55.73
CA GLU A 955 -0.90 68.95 -55.20
C GLU A 955 -2.34 68.55 -55.57
N VAL A 956 -3.03 69.33 -56.41
CA VAL A 956 -4.36 68.99 -56.91
C VAL A 956 -4.27 68.36 -58.30
N ASP A 957 -4.91 67.21 -58.47
CA ASP A 957 -4.94 66.47 -59.74
C ASP A 957 -5.48 67.32 -60.90
N LEU A 958 -4.70 67.36 -61.97
CA LEU A 958 -5.08 68.02 -63.21
C LEU A 958 -5.88 67.06 -64.09
N ASN A 959 -6.82 67.64 -64.84
CA ASN A 959 -7.58 66.93 -65.86
C ASN A 959 -7.34 67.58 -67.22
N ASN A 960 -7.38 66.78 -68.29
CA ASN A 960 -7.32 67.31 -69.64
C ASN A 960 -8.56 68.13 -69.96
N GLY A 961 -8.38 69.32 -70.52
CA GLY A 961 -9.46 70.25 -70.88
C GLY A 961 -8.98 71.70 -70.91
N GLY A 962 -9.60 72.53 -71.76
CA GLY A 962 -9.17 73.92 -71.95
C GLY A 962 -7.75 74.01 -72.53
N SER A 963 -6.87 74.73 -71.85
CA SER A 963 -5.45 74.91 -72.21
C SER A 963 -4.54 73.73 -71.84
N ILE A 964 -5.01 72.81 -71.00
CA ILE A 964 -4.21 71.70 -70.42
C ILE A 964 -4.44 70.39 -71.18
N SER A 965 -3.35 69.73 -71.57
CA SER A 965 -3.35 68.39 -72.15
C SER A 965 -2.18 67.54 -71.64
N GLY A 966 -2.33 66.21 -71.69
CA GLY A 966 -1.30 65.28 -71.21
C GLY A 966 -1.26 65.05 -69.69
N ALA A 967 -2.31 65.46 -68.95
CA ALA A 967 -2.37 65.37 -67.48
C ALA A 967 -2.23 63.95 -66.90
N THR A 968 -2.46 62.91 -67.70
CA THR A 968 -2.27 61.50 -67.31
C THR A 968 -1.19 60.79 -68.13
N THR A 969 -0.29 61.56 -68.76
CA THR A 969 0.82 61.04 -69.57
C THR A 969 2.16 61.51 -69.00
N PRO A 970 3.29 60.93 -69.44
CA PRO A 970 4.61 61.39 -69.02
C PRO A 970 4.92 62.87 -69.38
N THR A 971 4.11 63.51 -70.22
CA THR A 971 4.31 64.90 -70.66
C THR A 971 3.05 65.72 -70.46
N LEU A 972 3.13 66.78 -69.66
CA LEU A 972 2.08 67.78 -69.51
C LEU A 972 2.35 68.97 -70.43
N GLN A 973 1.31 69.45 -71.11
CA GLN A 973 1.36 70.67 -71.92
C GLN A 973 0.27 71.65 -71.49
N ILE A 974 0.67 72.91 -71.33
CA ILE A 974 -0.23 74.03 -71.00
C ILE A 974 -0.06 75.09 -72.08
N THR A 975 -1.05 75.21 -72.96
CA THR A 975 -1.02 76.14 -74.11
C THR A 975 -1.62 77.49 -73.74
N ASN A 976 -1.15 78.57 -74.38
CA ASN A 976 -1.63 79.93 -74.12
C ASN A 976 -1.51 80.33 -72.63
N PHE A 977 -0.30 80.17 -72.08
CA PHE A 977 0.03 80.33 -70.66
C PHE A 977 -0.40 81.72 -70.14
N ALA A 978 -1.13 81.74 -69.04
CA ALA A 978 -1.64 82.94 -68.38
C ALA A 978 -1.20 82.99 -66.90
N PRO A 979 -1.31 84.13 -66.19
CA PRO A 979 -0.90 84.21 -64.78
C PRO A 979 -1.62 83.22 -63.86
N ALA A 980 -2.85 82.81 -64.21
CA ALA A 980 -3.59 81.77 -63.48
C ALA A 980 -2.97 80.37 -63.62
N ASP A 981 -2.10 80.15 -64.60
CA ASP A 981 -1.38 78.90 -64.85
C ASP A 981 -0.07 78.83 -64.06
N GLU A 982 0.39 79.91 -63.41
CA GLU A 982 1.54 79.89 -62.49
C GLU A 982 1.29 78.92 -61.32
N GLY A 983 2.34 78.23 -60.87
CA GLY A 983 2.27 77.33 -59.72
C GLY A 983 3.26 76.18 -59.78
N SER A 984 3.19 75.35 -58.74
CA SER A 984 4.05 74.19 -58.57
C SER A 984 3.41 72.96 -59.20
N TYR A 985 4.10 72.33 -60.15
CA TYR A 985 3.61 71.16 -60.87
C TYR A 985 4.47 69.95 -60.56
N ARG A 986 3.84 68.84 -60.19
CA ARG A 986 4.51 67.55 -60.01
C ARG A 986 3.70 66.43 -60.61
N CYS A 987 4.33 65.30 -60.87
CA CYS A 987 3.61 64.11 -61.32
C CYS A 987 3.71 63.01 -60.28
N VAL A 988 2.58 62.39 -59.94
CA VAL A 988 2.54 61.14 -59.22
C VAL A 988 2.64 60.01 -60.23
N VAL A 989 3.70 59.22 -60.13
CA VAL A 989 3.89 58.00 -60.93
C VAL A 989 3.50 56.81 -60.10
N THR A 990 2.62 55.97 -60.64
CA THR A 990 2.11 54.77 -59.95
C THR A 990 2.35 53.55 -60.79
N ALA A 991 2.91 52.52 -60.16
CA ALA A 991 3.07 51.17 -60.70
C ALA A 991 2.67 50.15 -59.61
N ASP A 992 2.82 48.85 -59.87
CA ASP A 992 2.33 47.79 -58.99
C ASP A 992 2.95 47.88 -57.58
N CYS A 993 4.20 48.35 -57.50
CA CYS A 993 4.94 48.53 -56.24
C CYS A 993 4.76 49.92 -55.59
N GLY A 994 3.60 50.55 -55.81
CA GLY A 994 3.21 51.78 -55.14
C GLY A 994 3.36 53.03 -55.99
N SER A 995 3.11 54.17 -55.35
CA SER A 995 3.11 55.50 -55.98
C SER A 995 4.23 56.36 -55.43
N VAL A 996 4.98 57.01 -56.31
CA VAL A 996 6.01 57.99 -55.94
C VAL A 996 5.70 59.31 -56.63
N ALA A 997 5.78 60.41 -55.88
CA ALA A 997 5.66 61.74 -56.45
C ALA A 997 7.03 62.22 -56.95
N SER A 998 7.06 62.82 -58.13
CA SER A 998 8.23 63.58 -58.57
C SER A 998 8.42 64.79 -57.67
N GLU A 999 9.67 65.27 -57.55
CA GLU A 999 9.94 66.67 -57.25
C GLU A 999 9.07 67.62 -58.09
N ALA A 1000 8.77 68.78 -57.52
CA ALA A 1000 7.87 69.75 -58.13
C ALA A 1000 8.63 70.79 -58.95
N ALA A 1001 8.16 71.05 -60.16
CA ALA A 1001 8.62 72.10 -61.05
C ALA A 1001 7.75 73.35 -60.92
N LEU A 1002 8.37 74.50 -60.67
CA LEU A 1002 7.68 75.78 -60.63
C LEU A 1002 7.53 76.34 -62.05
N LEU A 1003 6.30 76.69 -62.44
CA LEU A 1003 6.04 77.51 -63.62
C LEU A 1003 5.66 78.91 -63.17
N ASP A 1004 6.37 79.92 -63.67
CA ASP A 1004 6.17 81.34 -63.32
C ASP A 1004 6.28 82.25 -64.55
N VAL A 1005 5.80 83.49 -64.44
CA VAL A 1005 6.00 84.54 -65.46
C VAL A 1005 7.38 85.18 -65.27
N TYR A 1006 8.12 85.34 -66.36
CA TYR A 1006 9.52 85.80 -66.31
C TYR A 1006 9.68 87.34 -66.14
N THR A 1007 10.45 87.81 -65.13
CA THR A 1007 10.89 89.22 -64.92
C THR A 1007 12.39 89.35 -64.51
N PRO A 1008 13.20 90.29 -65.07
CA PRO A 1008 14.66 90.40 -64.81
C PRO A 1008 15.08 91.21 -63.53
N PRO A 1009 16.32 91.02 -62.97
CA PRO A 1009 16.76 91.52 -61.64
C PRO A 1009 17.33 92.98 -61.55
N PRO A 1010 17.51 93.56 -60.32
CA PRO A 1010 18.02 94.94 -60.04
C PRO A 1010 19.57 95.10 -60.05
N VAL A 1011 20.08 96.34 -60.12
CA VAL A 1011 21.52 96.72 -60.27
C VAL A 1011 22.13 97.24 -58.93
N PRO A 1012 23.35 96.82 -58.51
CA PRO A 1012 23.98 97.32 -57.28
C PRO A 1012 24.44 98.79 -57.35
N GLY A 1013 24.21 99.55 -56.29
CA GLY A 1013 24.57 100.98 -56.21
C GLY A 1013 23.52 101.95 -56.77
N ASP A 1014 22.47 101.42 -57.39
CA ASP A 1014 21.29 102.13 -57.87
C ASP A 1014 20.26 102.19 -56.72
N PHE A 1015 20.26 103.30 -55.99
CA PHE A 1015 19.44 103.49 -54.79
C PHE A 1015 18.02 103.99 -55.13
N ASP A 1016 17.81 104.56 -56.31
CA ASP A 1016 16.50 105.05 -56.73
C ASP A 1016 15.73 104.10 -57.69
N SER A 1017 16.38 103.00 -58.07
CA SER A 1017 15.85 101.87 -58.84
C SER A 1017 15.53 102.17 -60.30
N ASP A 1018 16.19 103.15 -60.90
CA ASP A 1018 16.01 103.51 -62.31
C ASP A 1018 16.93 102.72 -63.28
N ARG A 1019 17.82 101.89 -62.71
CA ARG A 1019 18.75 100.94 -63.33
C ARG A 1019 20.07 101.51 -63.84
N ASP A 1020 20.43 102.71 -63.45
CA ASP A 1020 21.80 103.20 -63.54
C ASP A 1020 22.34 103.68 -62.19
N VAL A 1021 23.64 103.98 -62.14
CA VAL A 1021 24.31 104.45 -60.91
C VAL A 1021 24.97 105.78 -61.20
N ASP A 1022 24.47 106.84 -60.60
CA ASP A 1022 24.86 108.20 -60.98
C ASP A 1022 25.03 109.19 -59.81
N LEU A 1023 24.96 110.50 -60.09
CA LEU A 1023 25.19 111.52 -59.07
C LEU A 1023 24.07 111.59 -58.02
N ASP A 1024 22.86 111.14 -58.36
CA ASP A 1024 21.74 111.10 -57.43
C ASP A 1024 21.95 109.97 -56.40
N ASP A 1025 22.49 108.82 -56.82
CA ASP A 1025 22.94 107.75 -55.92
C ASP A 1025 24.14 108.15 -55.07
N PHE A 1026 25.10 108.87 -55.66
CA PHE A 1026 26.23 109.43 -54.91
C PHE A 1026 25.77 110.43 -53.84
N ALA A 1027 24.74 111.23 -54.13
CA ALA A 1027 24.19 112.17 -53.15
C ALA A 1027 23.55 111.42 -51.97
N PHE A 1028 22.88 110.28 -52.24
CA PHE A 1028 22.38 109.39 -51.20
C PHE A 1028 23.51 108.87 -50.31
N LEU A 1029 24.58 108.31 -50.88
CA LEU A 1029 25.75 107.85 -50.10
C LEU A 1029 26.42 109.00 -49.33
N GLN A 1030 26.56 110.18 -49.94
CA GLN A 1030 27.19 111.33 -49.28
C GLN A 1030 26.42 111.78 -48.03
N SER A 1031 25.08 111.66 -48.04
CA SER A 1031 24.24 111.97 -46.89
C SER A 1031 24.46 111.00 -45.72
N CYS A 1032 25.04 109.83 -46.00
CA CYS A 1032 25.27 108.74 -45.07
C CYS A 1032 26.66 108.71 -44.44
N LEU A 1033 27.63 109.50 -44.95
CA LEU A 1033 29.01 109.52 -44.44
C LEU A 1033 29.09 109.92 -42.95
N SER A 1034 29.57 109.00 -42.11
CA SER A 1034 29.79 109.20 -40.66
C SER A 1034 31.26 109.26 -40.26
N GLY A 1035 32.14 108.63 -41.05
CA GLY A 1035 33.59 108.58 -40.82
C GLY A 1035 34.03 107.44 -39.91
N SER A 1036 35.27 106.97 -40.14
CA SER A 1036 35.82 105.75 -39.52
C SER A 1036 35.66 105.66 -38.01
N GLY A 1037 35.12 104.53 -37.56
CA GLY A 1037 34.81 104.18 -36.19
C GLY A 1037 33.55 104.86 -35.62
N ILE A 1038 32.75 105.51 -36.47
CA ILE A 1038 31.50 106.19 -36.09
C ILE A 1038 30.35 105.63 -36.92
N ALA A 1039 29.33 105.08 -36.25
CA ALA A 1039 28.14 104.54 -36.91
C ALA A 1039 27.41 105.60 -37.78
N PRO A 1040 26.76 105.18 -38.89
CA PRO A 1040 26.08 106.06 -39.82
C PRO A 1040 24.93 106.84 -39.15
N PRO A 1041 24.57 108.02 -39.70
CA PRO A 1041 23.62 108.93 -39.07
C PRO A 1041 22.18 108.40 -39.05
N SER A 1042 21.83 107.41 -39.89
CA SER A 1042 20.50 106.78 -39.91
C SER A 1042 20.52 105.32 -40.42
N PRO A 1043 19.48 104.50 -40.13
CA PRO A 1043 19.37 103.13 -40.64
C PRO A 1043 19.16 103.02 -42.15
N GLU A 1044 18.63 104.05 -42.81
CA GLU A 1044 18.42 104.07 -44.27
C GLU A 1044 19.75 104.05 -45.04
N CYS A 1045 20.84 104.39 -44.34
CA CYS A 1045 22.20 104.34 -44.85
C CYS A 1045 22.82 102.95 -44.83
N ALA A 1046 22.10 101.92 -44.37
CA ALA A 1046 22.64 100.56 -44.29
C ALA A 1046 23.05 100.01 -45.66
N ASP A 1047 22.30 100.34 -46.72
CA ASP A 1047 22.62 99.89 -48.08
C ASP A 1047 23.77 100.69 -48.73
N ALA A 1048 24.20 101.79 -48.08
CA ALA A 1048 25.36 102.59 -48.49
C ALA A 1048 26.67 102.16 -47.79
N ASP A 1049 26.61 101.20 -46.86
CA ASP A 1049 27.76 100.49 -46.29
C ASP A 1049 28.10 99.30 -47.21
N PHE A 1050 29.06 99.52 -48.10
CA PHE A 1050 29.47 98.56 -49.11
C PHE A 1050 30.55 97.59 -48.61
N ASP A 1051 31.26 97.91 -47.53
CA ASP A 1051 32.33 97.06 -46.98
C ASP A 1051 31.98 96.33 -45.67
N THR A 1052 30.81 96.64 -45.13
CA THR A 1052 30.14 96.00 -43.98
C THR A 1052 30.85 96.18 -42.65
N ASP A 1053 31.66 97.23 -42.50
CA ASP A 1053 32.32 97.53 -41.23
C ASP A 1053 31.48 98.36 -40.25
N GLU A 1054 30.21 98.60 -40.61
CA GLU A 1054 29.19 99.33 -39.85
C GLU A 1054 29.41 100.84 -39.75
N ASP A 1055 30.40 101.39 -40.45
CA ASP A 1055 30.47 102.81 -40.75
C ASP A 1055 30.35 103.08 -42.26
N VAL A 1056 29.95 104.31 -42.62
CA VAL A 1056 29.96 104.71 -44.04
C VAL A 1056 31.05 105.75 -44.16
N ASP A 1057 32.15 105.36 -44.80
CA ASP A 1057 33.35 106.18 -44.87
C ASP A 1057 33.95 106.26 -46.29
N ALA A 1058 35.24 106.59 -46.36
CA ALA A 1058 35.92 106.73 -47.63
C ALA A 1058 36.06 105.41 -48.40
N VAL A 1059 35.96 104.25 -47.73
CA VAL A 1059 36.04 102.94 -48.38
C VAL A 1059 34.78 102.63 -49.17
N ASP A 1060 33.60 102.88 -48.60
CA ASP A 1060 32.30 102.69 -49.28
C ASP A 1060 32.15 103.61 -50.46
N LEU A 1061 32.58 104.87 -50.30
CA LEU A 1061 32.62 105.79 -51.40
C LEU A 1061 33.52 105.28 -52.54
N GLY A 1062 34.64 104.65 -52.19
CA GLY A 1062 35.53 104.01 -53.17
C GLY A 1062 34.85 102.86 -53.93
N ARG A 1063 33.92 102.14 -53.29
CA ARG A 1063 33.17 101.04 -53.91
C ARG A 1063 32.03 101.53 -54.80
N LEU A 1064 31.22 102.51 -54.37
CA LEU A 1064 30.16 103.08 -55.20
C LEU A 1064 30.72 103.73 -56.48
N ILE A 1065 31.88 104.39 -56.40
CA ILE A 1065 32.54 104.96 -57.58
C ILE A 1065 32.86 103.89 -58.65
N ASN A 1066 33.12 102.64 -58.26
CA ASN A 1066 33.33 101.54 -59.21
C ASN A 1066 32.04 101.13 -59.92
N CYS A 1067 30.88 101.42 -59.33
CA CYS A 1067 29.56 101.19 -59.90
C CYS A 1067 29.06 102.34 -60.77
N PHE A 1068 29.64 103.54 -60.65
CA PHE A 1068 29.17 104.74 -61.34
C PHE A 1068 29.17 104.58 -62.86
N SER A 1069 27.99 104.45 -63.45
CA SER A 1069 27.77 104.37 -64.90
C SER A 1069 27.35 105.71 -65.49
N GLY A 1070 26.77 106.60 -64.68
CA GLY A 1070 26.23 107.90 -65.06
C GLY A 1070 24.81 107.83 -65.62
N ALA A 1071 24.09 108.94 -65.55
CA ALA A 1071 22.68 109.05 -65.94
C ALA A 1071 22.38 108.43 -67.31
N ASP A 1072 21.31 107.63 -67.37
CA ASP A 1072 20.79 106.87 -68.51
C ASP A 1072 21.73 105.79 -69.08
N VAL A 1073 22.80 105.41 -68.38
CA VAL A 1073 23.71 104.34 -68.80
C VAL A 1073 23.50 103.13 -67.88
N PRO A 1074 22.91 102.03 -68.37
CA PRO A 1074 22.57 100.88 -67.52
C PRO A 1074 23.78 100.42 -66.71
N GLY A 1075 23.63 100.42 -65.39
CA GLY A 1075 24.70 100.01 -64.50
C GLY A 1075 25.02 98.53 -64.69
N ASP A 1076 26.28 98.15 -64.53
CA ASP A 1076 26.68 96.75 -64.61
C ASP A 1076 26.16 96.01 -63.35
N PRO A 1077 25.31 94.98 -63.49
CA PRO A 1077 24.79 94.23 -62.34
C PRO A 1077 25.89 93.57 -61.49
N ALA A 1078 27.13 93.50 -61.98
CA ALA A 1078 28.28 92.91 -61.29
C ALA A 1078 29.27 93.94 -60.70
N CYS A 1079 28.93 95.23 -60.65
CA CYS A 1079 29.87 96.30 -60.33
C CYS A 1079 30.37 96.35 -58.87
N ALA A 1080 29.71 95.67 -57.93
CA ALA A 1080 30.16 95.53 -56.56
C ALA A 1080 31.30 94.49 -56.48
N GLY A 1081 32.54 94.95 -56.75
CA GLY A 1081 33.76 94.14 -56.72
C GLY A 1081 34.59 94.34 -55.46
#